data_AF-S0J679-F1
#
_entry.id   AF-S0J679-F1
#
_cell.length_a   1.000
_cell.length_b   1.000
_cell.length_c   1.000
_cell.angle_alpha   90.00
_cell.angle_beta   90.00
_cell.angle_gamma   90.00
#
_symmetry.space_group_name_H-M   'P 1'
#
loop_
_entity.id
_entity.type
_entity.pdbx_description
1 polymer ?
#
loop_
_entity_poly.entity_id
_entity_poly.type
_entity_poly.pdbx_seq_one_letter_code
_entity_poly.pdbx_strand_id
1 'polypeptide(L)'
;MKKTELTWDDFETYLPENYEFDEKQIEFYKMVFEVLIHNKDTSKVTCFGGRPGIGKSTFIKTFMHCCIGDYFYGRRHEPLGLVVITDSIKRLEELSNGRKDREEAAKCWGEIFETFGIEDHYREFEKCVIVLRSNTSVSFEKQLSEQYYKPIVLLSTQRYFMLSEQVREQLFRFNYNNKPLKRSIVIFDECPYFSETVTINSKNLTDIESALYEGLSDEVENKKFAIREFKIFKDRLLSQMDEKEDSTKDNVTLYWKDGRYPTITPNDTLFFEVVEKNRESLTQQYNAILKDLQYLREIAENGAIFNFIKKKKSDKYERSIILVRDNRESFYLGQDKKFFVFDATCDIDPRYDLDYVDIVSGEKYNKPLKMTITNVKMATSKNVLCNGKKQSFLTTNSIANYLKNKIHHGIGKQRKILIVTYSNLFQRFNKEFDYVGYFGNLKGFNDFKDFCKMAHIGMNRYPPTAYFYIYCGCNMDIYHKLKDMTEEESKNFFKSVNSNLSEYQNILDTVMLRCMLADFEQNIFRLAIRNYGNTDDVHIWTFYNNGSDVYKALSSMIEDRYKPYGAVFEYEDTPEELQIEKIKNRKPPEGKKMTNAQKIISWCEQQEHGAVFKISTLLSDTGLSNNTFKETRKSNSIIKKMFNEMKTEKQGYYKIG
;
A
#
# COMPACT_ATOMS: atom_id res chain seq x y z
N MET A 1 -1.18 41.15 27.02
CA MET A 1 0.06 40.34 26.96
C MET A 1 0.12 39.69 25.59
N LYS A 2 1.23 39.81 24.84
CA LYS A 2 1.42 39.02 23.61
C LYS A 2 1.61 37.57 24.05
N LYS A 3 0.63 36.70 23.77
CA LYS A 3 0.82 35.26 23.94
C LYS A 3 1.95 34.84 22.98
N THR A 4 2.88 34.01 23.45
CA THR A 4 4.06 33.59 22.67
C THR A 4 3.93 32.19 22.08
N GLU A 5 2.90 31.44 22.48
CA GLU A 5 2.70 30.04 22.12
C GLU A 5 1.19 29.76 21.97
N LEU A 6 0.83 28.96 20.95
CA LEU A 6 -0.55 28.56 20.70
C LEU A 6 -1.03 27.63 21.82
N THR A 7 -2.26 27.83 22.30
CA THR A 7 -2.89 26.97 23.31
C THR A 7 -3.99 26.10 22.70
N TRP A 8 -4.41 25.05 23.41
CA TRP A 8 -5.54 24.23 22.98
C TRP A 8 -6.80 25.06 22.71
N ASP A 9 -7.13 26.03 23.55
CA ASP A 9 -8.30 26.90 23.38
C ASP A 9 -8.22 27.70 22.07
N ASP A 10 -7.00 28.10 21.67
CA ASP A 10 -6.79 28.78 20.39
C ASP A 10 -7.06 27.80 19.22
N PHE A 11 -6.67 26.52 19.33
CA PHE A 11 -6.97 25.49 18.33
C PHE A 11 -8.46 25.12 18.26
N GLU A 12 -9.10 24.96 19.41
CA GLU A 12 -10.51 24.58 19.55
C GLU A 12 -11.45 25.59 18.86
N THR A 13 -11.07 26.88 18.87
CA THR A 13 -11.77 27.95 18.15
C THR A 13 -11.90 27.68 16.64
N TYR A 14 -11.03 26.86 16.04
CA TYR A 14 -11.04 26.54 14.61
C TYR A 14 -11.60 25.15 14.30
N LEU A 15 -12.15 24.44 15.30
CA LEU A 15 -12.86 23.18 15.04
C LEU A 15 -14.18 23.46 14.30
N PRO A 16 -14.60 22.56 13.39
CA PRO A 16 -15.88 22.70 12.71
C PRO A 16 -17.06 22.72 13.69
N GLU A 17 -17.86 23.79 13.67
CA GLU A 17 -19.07 23.90 14.50
C GLU A 17 -20.15 22.86 14.11
N ASN A 18 -20.28 22.54 12.82
CA ASN A 18 -21.29 21.60 12.33
C ASN A 18 -20.87 20.12 12.40
N TYR A 19 -19.74 19.79 13.03
CA TYR A 19 -19.33 18.40 13.25
C TYR A 19 -19.53 17.99 14.70
N GLU A 20 -20.28 16.91 14.91
CA GLU A 20 -20.33 16.25 16.20
C GLU A 20 -19.09 15.36 16.37
N PHE A 21 -18.16 15.82 17.19
CA PHE A 21 -16.97 15.06 17.57
C PHE A 21 -17.26 14.19 18.79
N ASP A 22 -16.84 12.93 18.73
CA ASP A 22 -16.82 12.08 19.92
C ASP A 22 -15.76 12.57 20.92
N GLU A 23 -16.02 12.39 22.22
CA GLU A 23 -15.12 12.78 23.31
C GLU A 23 -13.69 12.25 23.09
N LYS A 24 -13.55 10.99 22.67
CA LYS A 24 -12.24 10.39 22.41
C LYS A 24 -11.52 11.00 21.20
N GLN A 25 -12.24 11.54 20.23
CA GLN A 25 -11.62 12.29 19.13
C GLN A 25 -11.06 13.62 19.63
N ILE A 26 -11.79 14.32 20.50
CA ILE A 26 -11.31 15.56 21.13
C ILE A 26 -10.10 15.29 22.04
N GLU A 27 -10.12 14.21 22.83
CA GLU A 27 -8.94 13.82 23.63
C GLU A 27 -7.73 13.49 22.76
N PHE A 28 -7.95 12.79 21.63
CA PHE A 28 -6.89 12.54 20.65
C PHE A 28 -6.34 13.85 20.08
N TYR A 29 -7.20 14.79 19.68
CA TYR A 29 -6.79 16.09 19.17
C TYR A 29 -6.00 16.89 20.19
N LYS A 30 -6.45 16.92 21.46
CA LYS A 30 -5.72 17.56 22.57
C LYS A 30 -4.31 16.99 22.68
N MET A 31 -4.18 15.67 22.74
CA MET A 31 -2.87 15.03 22.82
C MET A 31 -1.98 15.36 21.62
N VAL A 32 -2.51 15.26 20.39
CA VAL A 32 -1.72 15.54 19.19
C VAL A 32 -1.28 17.02 19.16
N PHE A 33 -2.16 17.94 19.52
CA PHE A 33 -1.85 19.37 19.61
C PHE A 33 -0.70 19.63 20.58
N GLU A 34 -0.80 19.12 21.81
CA GLU A 34 0.24 19.25 22.82
C GLU A 34 1.59 18.69 22.33
N VAL A 35 1.58 17.54 21.66
CA VAL A 35 2.80 16.94 21.08
C VAL A 35 3.37 17.81 19.96
N LEU A 36 2.55 18.34 19.04
CA LEU A 36 3.03 19.21 17.96
C LEU A 36 3.64 20.51 18.47
N ILE A 37 3.04 21.10 19.51
CA ILE A 37 3.51 22.37 20.08
C ILE A 37 4.74 22.15 20.96
N HIS A 38 4.76 21.13 21.82
CA HIS A 38 5.79 21.02 22.86
C HIS A 38 6.88 19.96 22.61
N ASN A 39 6.68 18.97 21.74
CA ASN A 39 7.74 18.01 21.42
C ASN A 39 8.81 18.67 20.53
N LYS A 40 9.96 18.98 21.11
CA LYS A 40 11.12 19.58 20.44
C LYS A 40 12.27 18.60 20.18
N ASP A 41 12.09 17.30 20.42
CA ASP A 41 13.14 16.30 20.16
C ASP A 41 13.29 16.06 18.65
N THR A 42 14.22 16.76 18.01
CA THR A 42 14.49 16.63 16.57
C THR A 42 15.33 15.42 16.21
N SER A 43 15.80 14.63 17.19
CA SER A 43 16.51 13.38 16.92
C SER A 43 15.59 12.25 16.45
N LYS A 44 14.26 12.42 16.64
CA LYS A 44 13.23 11.44 16.30
C LYS A 44 12.16 12.01 15.39
N VAL A 45 11.63 11.16 14.51
CA VAL A 45 10.35 11.39 13.80
C VAL A 45 9.22 10.84 14.67
N THR A 46 8.25 11.68 15.02
CA THR A 46 7.13 11.27 15.88
C THR A 46 5.93 10.84 15.03
N CYS A 47 5.49 9.60 15.17
CA CYS A 47 4.47 8.98 14.35
C CYS A 47 3.21 8.70 15.17
N PHE A 48 2.05 9.19 14.73
CA PHE A 48 0.78 9.04 15.44
C PHE A 48 -0.05 7.86 14.91
N GLY A 49 -0.06 6.75 15.67
CA GLY A 49 -0.80 5.51 15.37
C GLY A 49 -2.28 5.60 15.70
N GLY A 50 -2.96 6.64 15.22
CA GLY A 50 -4.40 6.83 15.42
C GLY A 50 -5.22 6.03 14.41
N ARG A 51 -6.23 5.29 14.89
CA ARG A 51 -7.16 4.49 14.06
C ARG A 51 -7.64 5.25 12.81
N PRO A 52 -7.77 4.58 11.65
CA PRO A 52 -8.35 5.22 10.48
C PRO A 52 -9.75 5.77 10.76
N GLY A 53 -10.00 7.02 10.38
CA GLY A 53 -11.29 7.68 10.60
C GLY A 53 -11.40 8.47 11.91
N ILE A 54 -10.39 8.45 12.80
CA ILE A 54 -10.37 9.28 14.02
C ILE A 54 -10.39 10.80 13.74
N GLY A 55 -10.09 11.22 12.50
CA GLY A 55 -10.16 12.61 12.07
C GLY A 55 -8.81 13.31 11.88
N LYS A 56 -7.71 12.54 11.72
CA LYS A 56 -6.35 13.08 11.46
C LYS A 56 -6.30 14.21 10.43
N SER A 57 -7.03 14.04 9.34
CA SER A 57 -7.06 15.04 8.27
C SER A 57 -7.83 16.31 8.66
N THR A 58 -8.90 16.18 9.44
CA THR A 58 -9.60 17.33 10.03
C THR A 58 -8.67 18.06 10.98
N PHE A 59 -7.97 17.32 11.85
CA PHE A 59 -6.96 17.88 12.75
C PHE A 59 -5.89 18.68 12.00
N ILE A 60 -5.26 18.12 10.96
CA ILE A 60 -4.20 18.81 10.19
C ILE A 60 -4.73 20.12 9.58
N LYS A 61 -5.95 20.09 9.01
CA LYS A 61 -6.59 21.29 8.46
C LYS A 61 -6.86 22.34 9.54
N THR A 62 -7.50 21.96 10.64
CA THR A 62 -7.73 22.85 11.79
C THR A 62 -6.43 23.42 12.35
N PHE A 63 -5.36 22.61 12.41
CA PHE A 63 -4.05 23.05 12.88
C PHE A 63 -3.42 24.08 11.94
N MET A 64 -3.48 23.85 10.62
CA MET A 64 -3.05 24.84 9.62
C MET A 64 -3.81 26.17 9.80
N HIS A 65 -5.12 26.12 10.06
CA HIS A 65 -5.91 27.32 10.34
C HIS A 65 -5.48 28.00 11.63
N CYS A 66 -5.34 27.26 12.73
CA CYS A 66 -4.87 27.82 14.01
C CYS A 66 -3.51 28.53 13.88
N CYS A 67 -2.58 27.94 13.13
CA CYS A 67 -1.24 28.48 12.91
C CYS A 67 -1.19 29.83 12.18
N ILE A 68 -2.24 30.17 11.41
CA ILE A 68 -2.35 31.46 10.71
C ILE A 68 -3.47 32.35 11.27
N GLY A 69 -4.46 31.76 11.93
CA GLY A 69 -5.72 32.40 12.29
C GLY A 69 -5.53 33.43 13.39
N ASP A 70 -4.61 33.20 14.32
CA ASP A 70 -4.43 34.13 15.43
C ASP A 70 -3.70 35.42 15.05
N TYR A 71 -3.12 35.46 13.84
CA TYR A 71 -2.55 36.65 13.24
C TYR A 71 -3.65 37.58 12.66
N PHE A 72 -4.64 37.03 11.95
CA PHE A 72 -5.59 37.83 11.18
C PHE A 72 -6.90 38.16 11.93
N TYR A 73 -7.35 37.32 12.87
CA TYR A 73 -8.62 37.53 13.59
C TYR A 73 -8.46 38.19 14.96
N GLY A 74 -7.29 38.04 15.60
CA GLY A 74 -7.02 38.59 16.94
C GLY A 74 -5.74 39.42 17.09
N ARG A 75 -4.83 39.40 16.11
CA ARG A 75 -3.44 39.96 16.20
C ARG A 75 -2.67 39.48 17.44
N ARG A 76 -2.92 38.25 17.90
CA ARG A 76 -2.37 37.74 19.17
C ARG A 76 -0.99 37.10 19.00
N HIS A 77 -0.69 36.52 17.83
CA HIS A 77 0.55 35.77 17.57
C HIS A 77 1.20 36.08 16.20
N GLU A 78 2.51 35.86 16.11
CA GLU A 78 3.21 35.70 14.81
C GLU A 78 2.78 34.37 14.15
N PRO A 79 2.72 34.28 12.81
CA PRO A 79 2.32 33.05 12.15
C PRO A 79 3.31 31.91 12.44
N LEU A 80 2.78 30.73 12.78
CA LEU A 80 3.58 29.53 12.94
C LEU A 80 3.80 28.90 11.56
N GLY A 81 5.06 28.66 11.17
CA GLY A 81 5.40 28.13 9.85
C GLY A 81 5.32 26.60 9.77
N LEU A 82 4.73 26.06 8.71
CA LEU A 82 4.55 24.61 8.52
C LEU A 82 4.86 24.12 7.10
N VAL A 83 5.41 22.91 7.02
CA VAL A 83 5.45 22.14 5.78
C VAL A 83 4.55 20.93 5.94
N VAL A 84 3.55 20.79 5.08
CA VAL A 84 2.61 19.66 5.09
C VAL A 84 2.76 18.87 3.80
N ILE A 85 3.05 17.57 3.94
CA ILE A 85 3.36 16.66 2.86
C ILE A 85 2.26 15.61 2.79
N THR A 86 1.55 15.51 1.67
CA THR A 86 0.38 14.64 1.52
C THR A 86 0.25 14.11 0.10
N ASP A 87 -0.13 12.85 -0.07
CA ASP A 87 -0.41 12.27 -1.39
C ASP A 87 -1.89 12.39 -1.82
N SER A 88 -2.71 13.09 -1.02
CA SER A 88 -4.09 13.36 -1.40
C SER A 88 -4.14 14.44 -2.50
N ILE A 89 -4.17 13.99 -3.75
CA ILE A 89 -4.28 14.82 -4.95
C ILE A 89 -5.45 15.81 -4.84
N LYS A 90 -6.62 15.40 -4.32
CA LYS A 90 -7.76 16.30 -4.07
C LYS A 90 -7.38 17.47 -3.13
N ARG A 91 -6.67 17.20 -2.02
CA ARG A 91 -6.18 18.23 -1.08
C ARG A 91 -5.12 19.14 -1.69
N LEU A 92 -4.29 18.62 -2.59
CA LEU A 92 -3.26 19.39 -3.27
C LEU A 92 -3.83 20.20 -4.43
N GLU A 93 -4.83 19.69 -5.15
CA GLU A 93 -5.48 20.29 -6.33
C GLU A 93 -6.40 21.45 -5.96
N GLU A 94 -7.08 21.37 -4.81
CA GLU A 94 -8.01 22.36 -4.22
C GLU A 94 -7.36 23.68 -3.74
N LEU A 95 -6.14 24.02 -4.16
CA LEU A 95 -5.44 25.28 -3.84
C LEU A 95 -4.62 25.79 -5.05
N SER A 96 -5.20 25.73 -6.25
CA SER A 96 -4.52 26.08 -7.50
C SER A 96 -4.71 27.55 -7.93
N ASN A 97 -3.72 28.04 -8.70
CA ASN A 97 -3.71 29.36 -9.31
C ASN A 97 -4.45 29.45 -10.68
N GLY A 98 -5.13 28.39 -11.13
CA GLY A 98 -5.99 28.42 -12.32
C GLY A 98 -7.38 28.99 -12.00
N ARG A 99 -7.99 29.76 -12.92
CA ARG A 99 -9.30 30.42 -12.67
C ARG A 99 -10.42 29.41 -12.35
N LYS A 100 -10.43 28.27 -13.02
CA LYS A 100 -11.39 27.16 -12.82
C LYS A 100 -11.14 26.42 -11.49
N ASP A 101 -9.87 26.24 -11.14
CA ASP A 101 -9.49 25.56 -9.91
C ASP A 101 -9.66 26.45 -8.67
N ARG A 102 -9.55 27.78 -8.80
CA ARG A 102 -9.91 28.74 -7.73
C ARG A 102 -11.39 28.70 -7.41
N GLU A 103 -12.25 28.49 -8.40
CA GLU A 103 -13.70 28.33 -8.20
C GLU A 103 -14.01 27.02 -7.49
N GLU A 104 -13.35 25.91 -7.84
CA GLU A 104 -13.49 24.61 -7.15
C GLU A 104 -12.89 24.61 -5.74
N ALA A 105 -11.75 25.28 -5.55
CA ALA A 105 -11.08 25.47 -4.26
C ALA A 105 -11.90 26.37 -3.33
N ALA A 106 -12.42 27.50 -3.84
CA ALA A 106 -13.33 28.37 -3.11
C ALA A 106 -14.63 27.65 -2.78
N LYS A 107 -15.11 26.74 -3.64
CA LYS A 107 -16.25 25.90 -3.33
C LYS A 107 -15.94 24.88 -2.23
N CYS A 108 -14.85 24.11 -2.32
CA CYS A 108 -14.55 23.06 -1.32
C CYS A 108 -14.09 23.65 0.02
N TRP A 109 -13.12 24.56 0.01
CA TRP A 109 -12.65 25.20 1.24
C TRP A 109 -13.64 26.24 1.74
N GLY A 110 -14.32 26.97 0.85
CA GLY A 110 -15.42 27.85 1.26
C GLY A 110 -16.57 27.05 1.88
N GLU A 111 -17.01 25.93 1.29
CA GLU A 111 -17.99 25.03 1.93
C GLU A 111 -17.46 24.47 3.26
N ILE A 112 -16.17 24.12 3.37
CA ILE A 112 -15.55 23.70 4.63
C ILE A 112 -15.59 24.84 5.65
N PHE A 113 -15.20 26.05 5.28
CA PHE A 113 -15.18 27.22 6.17
C PHE A 113 -16.60 27.66 6.56
N GLU A 114 -17.55 27.65 5.63
CA GLU A 114 -18.98 27.84 5.87
C GLU A 114 -19.51 26.77 6.83
N THR A 115 -19.10 25.50 6.65
CA THR A 115 -19.42 24.39 7.57
C THR A 115 -18.75 24.60 8.93
N PHE A 116 -17.66 25.36 9.01
CA PHE A 116 -16.99 25.71 10.26
C PHE A 116 -17.58 27.00 10.88
N GLY A 117 -18.55 27.67 10.24
CA GLY A 117 -19.18 28.90 10.72
C GLY A 117 -18.43 30.19 10.34
N ILE A 118 -17.59 30.15 9.30
CA ILE A 118 -16.56 31.15 9.05
C ILE A 118 -16.71 31.80 7.65
N GLU A 119 -17.31 33.00 7.58
CA GLU A 119 -17.42 33.79 6.34
C GLU A 119 -16.10 34.54 6.00
N ASP A 120 -15.81 34.77 4.71
CA ASP A 120 -14.65 35.52 4.17
C ASP A 120 -13.21 35.00 4.47
N HIS A 121 -13.02 33.93 5.26
CA HIS A 121 -11.70 33.39 5.63
C HIS A 121 -10.89 32.74 4.49
N TYR A 122 -11.55 32.23 3.45
CA TYR A 122 -10.88 31.50 2.37
C TYR A 122 -9.81 32.35 1.65
N ARG A 123 -10.12 33.63 1.39
CA ARG A 123 -9.19 34.55 0.69
C ARG A 123 -7.90 34.80 1.48
N GLU A 124 -7.99 34.84 2.80
CA GLU A 124 -6.82 35.04 3.67
C GLU A 124 -6.02 33.74 3.86
N PHE A 125 -6.71 32.59 3.91
CA PHE A 125 -6.05 31.27 3.87
C PHE A 125 -5.25 31.09 2.55
N GLU A 126 -5.84 31.43 1.40
CA GLU A 126 -5.17 31.41 0.09
C GLU A 126 -3.92 32.32 0.07
N LYS A 127 -3.94 33.45 0.78
CA LYS A 127 -2.76 34.33 0.90
C LYS A 127 -1.64 33.75 1.76
N CYS A 128 -1.89 32.76 2.61
CA CYS A 128 -0.91 32.21 3.55
C CYS A 128 -0.35 30.85 3.16
N VAL A 129 -0.99 30.18 2.20
CA VAL A 129 -0.66 28.82 1.78
C VAL A 129 -0.16 28.82 0.33
N ILE A 130 0.76 27.92 0.02
CA ILE A 130 1.16 27.62 -1.36
C ILE A 130 1.29 26.11 -1.56
N VAL A 131 0.91 25.63 -2.75
CA VAL A 131 1.13 24.25 -3.17
C VAL A 131 2.22 24.19 -4.23
N LEU A 132 3.24 23.37 -4.01
CA LEU A 132 4.30 23.14 -4.99
C LEU A 132 3.94 21.99 -5.93
N ARG A 133 3.79 22.28 -7.23
CA ARG A 133 3.29 21.35 -8.27
C ARG A 133 4.19 21.26 -9.50
N SER A 134 4.16 20.12 -10.18
CA SER A 134 5.04 19.82 -11.33
C SER A 134 4.41 20.21 -12.67
N ASN A 135 3.08 20.20 -12.76
CA ASN A 135 2.33 20.37 -14.00
C ASN A 135 1.45 21.63 -13.96
N THR A 136 2.06 22.79 -13.75
CA THR A 136 1.36 24.09 -13.75
C THR A 136 1.94 25.00 -14.83
N SER A 137 1.14 25.96 -15.30
CA SER A 137 1.63 27.05 -16.16
C SER A 137 2.66 27.96 -15.49
N VAL A 138 2.84 27.83 -14.18
CA VAL A 138 3.84 28.53 -13.36
C VAL A 138 5.10 27.65 -13.22
N SER A 139 6.26 28.19 -13.58
CA SER A 139 7.54 27.50 -13.43
C SER A 139 7.84 27.15 -11.98
N PHE A 140 8.61 26.08 -11.74
CA PHE A 140 8.94 25.66 -10.40
C PHE A 140 9.77 26.71 -9.63
N GLU A 141 10.65 27.43 -10.31
CA GLU A 141 11.46 28.50 -9.71
C GLU A 141 10.61 29.66 -9.20
N LYS A 142 9.55 30.01 -9.94
CA LYS A 142 8.58 31.01 -9.48
C LYS A 142 7.83 30.51 -8.25
N GLN A 143 7.42 29.23 -8.20
CA GLN A 143 6.79 28.66 -7.02
C GLN A 143 7.74 28.66 -5.79
N LEU A 144 9.04 28.37 -5.99
CA LEU A 144 10.06 28.43 -4.93
C LEU A 144 10.34 29.87 -4.44
N SER A 145 10.16 30.86 -5.32
CA SER A 145 10.27 32.27 -4.95
C SER A 145 9.03 32.73 -4.19
N GLU A 146 7.83 32.35 -4.65
CA GLU A 146 6.57 32.71 -4.01
C GLU A 146 6.40 32.06 -2.63
N GLN A 147 6.83 30.80 -2.47
CA GLN A 147 6.71 30.13 -1.18
C GLN A 147 7.45 30.86 -0.07
N TYR A 148 8.53 31.57 -0.38
CA TYR A 148 9.29 32.32 0.62
C TYR A 148 8.42 33.35 1.36
N TYR A 149 7.27 33.78 0.83
CA TYR A 149 6.38 34.74 1.48
C TYR A 149 5.13 34.10 2.11
N LYS A 150 5.11 32.76 2.25
CA LYS A 150 3.92 31.99 2.66
C LYS A 150 4.25 31.17 3.91
N PRO A 151 3.60 31.35 5.06
CA PRO A 151 3.93 30.55 6.26
C PRO A 151 3.72 29.04 6.06
N ILE A 152 2.81 28.61 5.18
CA ILE A 152 2.48 27.20 4.98
C ILE A 152 2.83 26.75 3.56
N VAL A 153 3.55 25.63 3.44
CA VAL A 153 3.87 24.97 2.17
C VAL A 153 3.25 23.58 2.12
N LEU A 154 2.60 23.28 1.01
CA LEU A 154 2.02 21.98 0.69
C LEU A 154 2.73 21.34 -0.51
N LEU A 155 3.05 20.05 -0.42
CA LEU A 155 3.60 19.28 -1.52
C LEU A 155 3.30 17.78 -1.37
N SER A 156 3.47 17.00 -2.44
CA SER A 156 3.34 15.54 -2.36
C SER A 156 4.57 14.87 -1.74
N THR A 157 4.38 13.67 -1.19
CA THR A 157 5.48 12.84 -0.67
C THR A 157 6.51 12.61 -1.77
N GLN A 158 6.03 12.21 -2.96
CA GLN A 158 6.90 12.05 -4.13
C GLN A 158 7.72 13.30 -4.43
N ARG A 159 7.12 14.49 -4.43
CA ARG A 159 7.85 15.73 -4.71
C ARG A 159 8.91 15.98 -3.67
N TYR A 160 8.59 15.87 -2.38
CA TYR A 160 9.54 16.13 -1.29
C TYR A 160 10.84 15.33 -1.44
N PHE A 161 10.72 14.03 -1.76
CA PHE A 161 11.87 13.13 -1.98
C PHE A 161 12.52 13.27 -3.36
N MET A 162 11.90 13.97 -4.32
CA MET A 162 12.52 14.33 -5.59
C MET A 162 13.34 15.63 -5.53
N LEU A 163 13.13 16.49 -4.52
CA LEU A 163 13.91 17.72 -4.38
C LEU A 163 15.33 17.43 -3.90
N SER A 164 16.31 18.14 -4.46
CA SER A 164 17.67 18.17 -3.91
C SER A 164 17.68 18.79 -2.52
N GLU A 165 18.69 18.47 -1.71
CA GLU A 165 18.86 19.01 -0.37
C GLU A 165 18.81 20.54 -0.35
N GLN A 166 19.54 21.20 -1.27
CA GLN A 166 19.57 22.67 -1.38
C GLN A 166 18.20 23.28 -1.65
N VAL A 167 17.37 22.64 -2.48
CA VAL A 167 16.02 23.12 -2.77
C VAL A 167 15.08 22.83 -1.60
N ARG A 168 15.25 21.68 -0.96
CA ARG A 168 14.45 21.26 0.20
C ARG A 168 14.69 22.17 1.41
N GLU A 169 15.93 22.61 1.66
CA GLU A 169 16.26 23.56 2.72
C GLU A 169 15.50 24.90 2.60
N GLN A 170 15.22 25.36 1.37
CA GLN A 170 14.44 26.57 1.13
C GLN A 170 12.99 26.47 1.62
N LEU A 171 12.45 25.25 1.74
CA LEU A 171 11.09 25.01 2.23
C LEU A 171 10.95 25.28 3.72
N PHE A 172 12.04 25.40 4.47
CA PHE A 172 11.98 25.56 5.94
C PHE A 172 12.09 27.02 6.40
N ARG A 173 12.04 27.99 5.47
CA ARG A 173 12.16 29.41 5.79
C ARG A 173 11.15 30.25 5.01
N PHE A 174 10.62 31.27 5.65
CA PHE A 174 9.75 32.26 5.03
C PHE A 174 10.05 33.66 5.57
N ASN A 175 9.76 34.69 4.79
CA ASN A 175 9.80 36.07 5.20
C ASN A 175 8.38 36.56 5.48
N TYR A 176 8.24 37.22 6.61
CA TYR A 176 7.00 37.81 7.04
C TYR A 176 7.29 39.19 7.65
N ASN A 177 6.67 40.23 7.10
CA ASN A 177 6.92 41.64 7.47
C ASN A 177 8.42 42.01 7.53
N ASN A 178 9.18 41.60 6.52
CA ASN A 178 10.64 41.77 6.43
C ASN A 178 11.45 41.06 7.52
N LYS A 179 10.83 40.13 8.26
CA LYS A 179 11.47 39.29 9.27
C LYS A 179 11.55 37.84 8.75
N PRO A 180 12.75 37.24 8.63
CA PRO A 180 12.88 35.83 8.32
C PRO A 180 12.43 34.97 9.51
N LEU A 181 11.48 34.08 9.26
CA LEU A 181 10.93 33.10 10.18
C LEU A 181 11.17 31.68 9.64
N LYS A 182 11.01 30.68 10.51
CA LYS A 182 11.25 29.26 10.20
C LYS A 182 9.95 28.47 10.13
N ARG A 183 9.91 27.48 9.24
CA ARG A 183 8.91 26.41 9.28
C ARG A 183 9.54 25.21 9.98
N SER A 184 9.43 25.19 11.31
CA SER A 184 10.05 24.17 12.16
C SER A 184 9.19 22.91 12.36
N ILE A 185 7.93 22.93 11.93
CA ILE A 185 7.02 21.79 12.00
C ILE A 185 6.80 21.22 10.60
N VAL A 186 7.14 19.94 10.43
CA VAL A 186 6.95 19.21 9.18
C VAL A 186 6.01 18.03 9.43
N ILE A 187 4.92 17.96 8.69
CA ILE A 187 3.86 16.95 8.84
C ILE A 187 3.77 16.12 7.57
N PHE A 188 3.96 14.81 7.68
CA PHE A 188 3.56 13.84 6.66
C PHE A 188 2.16 13.29 7.00
N ASP A 189 1.26 13.38 6.03
CA ASP A 189 -0.07 12.76 6.05
C ASP A 189 0.02 11.51 5.18
N GLU A 190 0.11 10.35 5.83
CA GLU A 190 0.56 9.03 5.35
C GLU A 190 2.08 8.74 5.51
N CYS A 191 2.46 7.47 5.35
CA CYS A 191 3.85 6.99 5.47
C CYS A 191 4.80 7.71 4.51
N PRO A 192 5.87 8.36 5.01
CA PRO A 192 6.92 8.90 4.15
C PRO A 192 7.75 7.78 3.53
N TYR A 193 8.56 8.12 2.52
CA TYR A 193 9.59 7.21 2.01
C TYR A 193 10.80 7.21 2.95
N PHE A 194 10.72 6.51 4.09
CA PHE A 194 11.89 6.32 4.97
C PHE A 194 13.05 5.64 4.23
N SER A 195 12.71 4.67 3.38
CA SER A 195 13.58 4.12 2.36
C SER A 195 12.84 4.05 1.02
N GLU A 196 13.58 3.92 -0.08
CA GLU A 196 13.02 3.67 -1.41
C GLU A 196 13.75 2.54 -2.12
N THR A 197 13.00 1.75 -2.90
CA THR A 197 13.56 0.78 -3.84
C THR A 197 13.49 1.38 -5.24
N VAL A 198 14.64 1.70 -5.80
CA VAL A 198 14.81 2.29 -7.12
C VAL A 198 15.04 1.18 -8.13
N THR A 199 14.44 1.29 -9.32
CA THR A 199 14.63 0.34 -10.41
C THR A 199 15.05 1.07 -11.68
N ILE A 200 16.27 0.82 -12.15
CA ILE A 200 16.81 1.33 -13.40
C ILE A 200 16.79 0.19 -14.43
N ASN A 201 16.18 0.42 -15.59
CA ASN A 201 16.17 -0.54 -16.70
C ASN A 201 16.63 0.13 -18.01
N SER A 202 16.62 -0.64 -19.11
CA SER A 202 17.05 -0.14 -20.43
C SER A 202 16.23 1.06 -20.93
N LYS A 203 14.96 1.19 -20.51
CA LYS A 203 14.14 2.36 -20.83
C LYS A 203 14.66 3.60 -20.11
N ASN A 204 14.92 3.54 -18.80
CA ASN A 204 15.49 4.68 -18.06
C ASN A 204 16.77 5.20 -18.74
N LEU A 205 17.68 4.29 -19.10
CA LEU A 205 18.94 4.65 -19.78
C LEU A 205 18.71 5.31 -21.13
N THR A 206 17.70 4.88 -21.87
CA THR A 206 17.35 5.45 -23.18
C THR A 206 16.67 6.80 -23.03
N ASP A 207 15.75 6.95 -22.07
CA ASP A 207 15.06 8.21 -21.80
C ASP A 207 16.06 9.30 -21.36
N ILE A 208 17.08 8.95 -20.56
CA ILE A 208 18.17 9.90 -20.21
C ILE A 208 18.99 10.29 -21.45
N GLU A 209 19.40 9.33 -22.27
CA GLU A 209 20.16 9.63 -23.50
C GLU A 209 19.36 10.57 -24.41
N SER A 210 18.08 10.24 -24.67
CA SER A 210 17.17 11.09 -25.45
C SER A 210 17.03 12.49 -24.85
N ALA A 211 16.86 12.61 -23.53
CA ALA A 211 16.77 13.90 -22.87
C ALA A 211 18.05 14.73 -22.99
N LEU A 212 19.24 14.11 -22.96
CA LEU A 212 20.50 14.82 -23.21
C LEU A 212 20.62 15.30 -24.67
N TYR A 213 20.13 14.52 -25.64
CA TYR A 213 20.12 14.92 -27.05
C TYR A 213 19.14 16.05 -27.35
N GLU A 214 17.91 15.96 -26.82
CA GLU A 214 16.80 16.85 -27.13
C GLU A 214 16.76 18.08 -26.21
N GLY A 215 17.22 17.95 -24.97
CA GLY A 215 17.17 19.01 -23.96
C GLY A 215 18.40 19.92 -23.91
N LEU A 216 19.54 19.54 -24.48
CA LEU A 216 20.71 20.42 -24.55
C LEU A 216 20.72 21.21 -25.87
N SER A 217 20.67 22.55 -25.81
CA SER A 217 20.79 23.38 -27.01
C SER A 217 22.20 23.30 -27.62
N ASP A 218 22.34 23.65 -28.89
CA ASP A 218 23.65 23.63 -29.58
C ASP A 218 24.65 24.68 -29.03
N GLU A 219 24.16 25.63 -28.25
CA GLU A 219 24.96 26.67 -27.59
C GLU A 219 25.55 26.20 -26.24
N VAL A 220 25.11 25.05 -25.72
CA VAL A 220 25.62 24.51 -24.45
C VAL A 220 27.06 24.04 -24.60
N GLU A 221 27.96 24.69 -23.88
CA GLU A 221 29.35 24.28 -23.76
C GLU A 221 29.45 22.84 -23.21
N ASN A 222 30.33 22.02 -23.78
CA ASN A 222 30.51 20.62 -23.40
C ASN A 222 29.30 19.67 -23.64
N LYS A 223 28.26 20.08 -24.39
CA LYS A 223 27.16 19.19 -24.83
C LYS A 223 27.65 17.87 -25.43
N LYS A 224 28.60 17.94 -26.37
CA LYS A 224 29.17 16.76 -27.05
C LYS A 224 29.86 15.81 -26.08
N PHE A 225 30.51 16.35 -25.04
CA PHE A 225 31.13 15.55 -23.99
C PHE A 225 30.05 14.82 -23.19
N ALA A 226 29.06 15.55 -22.66
CA ALA A 226 28.02 14.95 -21.81
C ALA A 226 27.25 13.83 -22.51
N ILE A 227 26.84 14.04 -23.76
CA ILE A 227 26.12 13.04 -24.57
C ILE A 227 27.01 11.83 -24.85
N ARG A 228 28.25 12.05 -25.30
CA ARG A 228 29.16 10.96 -25.68
C ARG A 228 29.52 10.08 -24.48
N GLU A 229 29.90 10.68 -23.36
CA GLU A 229 30.33 9.93 -22.18
C GLU A 229 29.15 9.17 -21.55
N PHE A 230 27.96 9.76 -21.51
CA PHE A 230 26.77 9.04 -21.04
C PHE A 230 26.43 7.85 -21.95
N LYS A 231 26.53 8.02 -23.27
CA LYS A 231 26.33 6.91 -24.22
C LYS A 231 27.31 5.76 -23.98
N ILE A 232 28.60 6.06 -23.79
CA ILE A 232 29.61 5.05 -23.47
C ILE A 232 29.26 4.31 -22.16
N PHE A 233 28.83 5.04 -21.14
CA PHE A 233 28.38 4.44 -19.88
C PHE A 233 27.16 3.53 -20.07
N LYS A 234 26.14 4.00 -20.79
CA LYS A 234 24.93 3.25 -21.12
C LYS A 234 25.26 1.95 -21.85
N ASP A 235 26.05 2.03 -22.92
CA ASP A 235 26.41 0.87 -23.75
C ASP A 235 27.20 -0.16 -22.92
N ARG A 236 28.11 0.30 -22.06
CA ARG A 236 28.84 -0.55 -21.11
C ARG A 236 27.89 -1.25 -20.13
N LEU A 237 26.96 -0.51 -19.52
CA LEU A 237 26.02 -1.05 -18.55
C LEU A 237 25.09 -2.09 -19.19
N LEU A 238 24.58 -1.80 -20.40
CA LEU A 238 23.76 -2.74 -21.16
C LEU A 238 24.52 -4.01 -21.52
N SER A 239 25.77 -3.89 -21.98
CA SER A 239 26.63 -5.06 -22.25
C SER A 239 26.83 -5.92 -21.00
N GLN A 240 27.01 -5.32 -19.84
CA GLN A 240 27.11 -6.08 -18.58
C GLN A 240 25.80 -6.77 -18.22
N MET A 241 24.66 -6.10 -18.42
CA MET A 241 23.34 -6.71 -18.21
C MET A 241 23.12 -7.90 -19.16
N ASP A 242 23.57 -7.81 -20.42
CA ASP A 242 23.50 -8.89 -21.40
C ASP A 242 24.41 -10.07 -20.99
N GLU A 243 25.66 -9.81 -20.60
CA GLU A 243 26.60 -10.84 -20.11
C GLU A 243 26.02 -11.62 -18.91
N LYS A 244 25.37 -10.93 -17.97
CA LYS A 244 24.73 -11.59 -16.81
C LYS A 244 23.50 -12.40 -17.21
N GLU A 245 22.69 -11.90 -18.14
CA GLU A 245 21.55 -12.62 -18.69
C GLU A 245 21.99 -13.92 -19.38
N ASP A 246 22.99 -13.84 -20.26
CA ASP A 246 23.49 -14.99 -21.03
C ASP A 246 24.21 -16.04 -20.16
N SER A 247 24.66 -15.66 -18.96
CA SER A 247 25.32 -16.57 -18.01
C SER A 247 24.40 -17.68 -17.47
N THR A 248 23.08 -17.60 -17.68
CA THR A 248 22.13 -18.63 -17.24
C THR A 248 20.87 -18.72 -18.09
N LYS A 249 20.15 -19.85 -17.96
CA LYS A 249 18.84 -20.05 -18.59
C LYS A 249 17.66 -19.71 -17.66
N ASP A 250 17.95 -19.46 -16.38
CA ASP A 250 16.99 -19.24 -15.29
C ASP A 250 16.94 -17.77 -14.83
N ASN A 251 16.04 -17.45 -13.90
CA ASN A 251 16.01 -16.12 -13.27
C ASN A 251 17.30 -15.87 -12.46
N VAL A 252 17.79 -14.64 -12.47
CA VAL A 252 18.98 -14.22 -11.71
C VAL A 252 18.64 -13.05 -10.82
N THR A 253 19.05 -13.12 -9.56
CA THR A 253 19.17 -11.97 -8.69
C THR A 253 20.53 -12.07 -8.02
N LEU A 254 21.38 -11.05 -8.15
CA LEU A 254 22.72 -11.01 -7.56
C LEU A 254 23.14 -9.57 -7.27
N TYR A 255 24.11 -9.39 -6.39
CA TYR A 255 24.75 -8.09 -6.19
C TYR A 255 25.88 -7.92 -7.22
N TRP A 256 25.91 -6.78 -7.90
CA TRP A 256 26.86 -6.48 -8.96
C TRP A 256 27.45 -5.09 -8.78
N LYS A 257 28.75 -4.97 -9.03
CA LYS A 257 29.47 -3.70 -9.11
C LYS A 257 30.45 -3.75 -10.28
N ASP A 258 30.50 -2.71 -11.10
CA ASP A 258 31.55 -2.60 -12.13
C ASP A 258 32.89 -2.30 -11.43
N GLY A 259 33.77 -3.30 -11.37
CA GLY A 259 35.10 -3.16 -10.78
C GLY A 259 36.04 -2.26 -11.59
N ARG A 260 35.70 -1.92 -12.84
CA ARG A 260 36.59 -1.16 -13.74
C ARG A 260 36.46 0.34 -13.57
N TYR A 261 35.28 0.84 -13.21
CA TYR A 261 34.98 2.28 -13.17
C TYR A 261 34.06 2.61 -11.98
N PRO A 262 34.50 3.49 -11.05
CA PRO A 262 33.67 3.92 -9.92
C PRO A 262 32.73 5.09 -10.27
N THR A 263 32.77 5.61 -11.50
CA THR A 263 32.05 6.82 -11.94
C THR A 263 31.25 6.58 -13.22
N ILE A 264 30.32 7.49 -13.52
CA ILE A 264 29.55 7.43 -14.77
C ILE A 264 30.47 7.76 -15.95
N THR A 265 31.27 8.82 -15.81
CA THR A 265 32.15 9.36 -16.84
C THR A 265 33.59 9.52 -16.31
N PRO A 266 34.57 9.80 -17.18
CA PRO A 266 35.93 10.17 -16.75
C PRO A 266 36.01 11.50 -15.98
N ASN A 267 34.99 12.37 -16.07
CA ASN A 267 34.93 13.65 -15.36
C ASN A 267 33.48 13.95 -14.95
N ASP A 268 33.03 13.29 -13.88
CA ASP A 268 31.66 13.45 -13.36
C ASP A 268 31.37 14.88 -12.92
N THR A 269 32.37 15.62 -12.39
CA THR A 269 32.19 17.03 -12.03
C THR A 269 31.72 17.85 -13.22
N LEU A 270 32.39 17.73 -14.37
CA LEU A 270 31.99 18.43 -15.59
C LEU A 270 30.64 17.94 -16.13
N PHE A 271 30.40 16.62 -16.10
CA PHE A 271 29.14 16.04 -16.56
C PHE A 271 27.95 16.59 -15.76
N PHE A 272 28.03 16.53 -14.43
CA PHE A 272 26.96 17.01 -13.55
C PHE A 272 26.83 18.54 -13.58
N GLU A 273 27.91 19.30 -13.82
CA GLU A 273 27.82 20.75 -14.05
C GLU A 273 26.98 21.08 -15.29
N VAL A 274 27.18 20.36 -16.41
CA VAL A 274 26.37 20.52 -17.63
C VAL A 274 24.89 20.17 -17.35
N VAL A 275 24.64 19.08 -16.63
CA VAL A 275 23.28 18.63 -16.28
C VAL A 275 22.57 19.65 -15.41
N GLU A 276 23.21 20.14 -14.34
CA GLU A 276 22.60 21.09 -13.39
C GLU A 276 22.32 22.45 -14.04
N LYS A 277 23.25 22.97 -14.87
CA LYS A 277 23.03 24.24 -15.60
C LYS A 277 21.86 24.18 -16.58
N ASN A 278 21.49 22.98 -17.05
CA ASN A 278 20.44 22.78 -18.05
C ASN A 278 19.23 22.00 -17.50
N ARG A 279 19.08 21.95 -16.16
CA ARG A 279 18.09 21.10 -15.49
C ARG A 279 16.66 21.27 -15.98
N GLU A 280 16.22 22.49 -16.29
CA GLU A 280 14.83 22.76 -16.69
C GLU A 280 14.51 22.13 -18.04
N SER A 281 15.37 22.38 -19.04
CA SER A 281 15.22 21.83 -20.38
C SER A 281 15.30 20.31 -20.38
N LEU A 282 16.23 19.74 -19.60
CA LEU A 282 16.35 18.29 -19.45
C LEU A 282 15.13 17.66 -18.77
N THR A 283 14.61 18.29 -17.71
CA THR A 283 13.42 17.80 -16.97
C THR A 283 12.14 17.89 -17.80
N GLN A 284 12.05 18.82 -18.75
CA GLN A 284 10.95 18.87 -19.71
C GLN A 284 10.92 17.66 -20.64
N GLN A 285 12.08 17.14 -21.04
CA GLN A 285 12.17 15.93 -21.87
C GLN A 285 12.00 14.65 -21.05
N TYR A 286 12.67 14.57 -19.91
CA TYR A 286 12.56 13.44 -18.99
C TYR A 286 12.52 13.92 -17.54
N ASN A 287 11.34 13.89 -16.95
CA ASN A 287 11.07 14.46 -15.62
C ASN A 287 11.89 13.86 -14.47
N ALA A 288 12.41 12.63 -14.63
CA ALA A 288 13.19 11.93 -13.62
C ALA A 288 14.70 11.95 -13.92
N ILE A 289 15.16 12.67 -14.95
CA ILE A 289 16.56 12.63 -15.41
C ILE A 289 17.58 12.88 -14.30
N LEU A 290 17.39 13.92 -13.48
CA LEU A 290 18.32 14.28 -12.41
C LEU A 290 18.38 13.17 -11.35
N LYS A 291 17.20 12.63 -11.00
CA LYS A 291 17.04 11.60 -10.00
C LYS A 291 17.68 10.28 -10.47
N ASP A 292 17.40 9.86 -11.70
CA ASP A 292 17.99 8.65 -12.27
C ASP A 292 19.51 8.79 -12.47
N LEU A 293 20.03 9.96 -12.86
CA LEU A 293 21.48 10.19 -12.95
C LEU A 293 22.18 10.12 -11.60
N GLN A 294 21.55 10.63 -10.53
CA GLN A 294 22.06 10.45 -9.16
C GLN A 294 22.11 8.97 -8.77
N TYR A 295 21.10 8.19 -9.13
CA TYR A 295 21.09 6.75 -8.87
C TYR A 295 22.14 6.00 -9.67
N LEU A 296 22.34 6.36 -10.94
CA LEU A 296 23.41 5.78 -11.76
C LEU A 296 24.78 6.07 -11.18
N ARG A 297 24.97 7.23 -10.56
CA ARG A 297 26.20 7.58 -9.84
C ARG A 297 26.39 6.68 -8.63
N GLU A 298 25.35 6.50 -7.80
CA GLU A 298 25.40 5.61 -6.64
C GLU A 298 25.65 4.15 -7.05
N ILE A 299 25.02 3.69 -8.14
CA ILE A 299 25.24 2.36 -8.73
C ILE A 299 26.71 2.20 -9.17
N ALA A 300 27.31 3.21 -9.79
CA ALA A 300 28.71 3.17 -10.21
C ALA A 300 29.66 3.13 -9.00
N GLU A 301 29.40 3.95 -7.98
CA GLU A 301 30.24 4.07 -6.80
C GLU A 301 30.16 2.82 -5.89
N ASN A 302 28.95 2.28 -5.68
CA ASN A 302 28.68 1.27 -4.66
C ASN A 302 28.29 -0.10 -5.21
N GLY A 303 27.87 -0.19 -6.47
CA GLY A 303 27.17 -1.37 -6.99
C GLY A 303 25.70 -1.37 -6.61
N ALA A 304 24.97 -2.39 -7.09
CA ALA A 304 23.55 -2.56 -6.85
C ALA A 304 23.11 -4.00 -7.15
N ILE A 305 21.84 -4.33 -6.93
CA ILE A 305 21.31 -5.65 -7.20
C ILE A 305 20.91 -5.73 -8.68
N PHE A 306 21.51 -6.63 -9.44
CA PHE A 306 21.02 -6.99 -10.76
C PHE A 306 19.87 -8.00 -10.64
N ASN A 307 18.74 -7.71 -11.29
CA ASN A 307 17.57 -8.57 -11.33
C ASN A 307 17.17 -8.89 -12.77
N PHE A 308 17.07 -10.18 -13.07
CA PHE A 308 16.64 -10.73 -14.35
C PHE A 308 15.55 -11.78 -14.14
N ILE A 309 14.36 -11.48 -14.66
CA ILE A 309 13.20 -12.38 -14.68
C ILE A 309 12.86 -12.71 -16.12
N LYS A 310 12.96 -13.99 -16.45
CA LYS A 310 12.65 -14.48 -17.78
C LYS A 310 11.15 -14.47 -18.04
N LYS A 311 10.75 -14.08 -19.25
CA LYS A 311 9.36 -14.15 -19.71
C LYS A 311 8.89 -15.61 -19.78
N LYS A 312 8.02 -16.02 -18.85
CA LYS A 312 7.18 -17.24 -18.97
C LYS A 312 5.79 -16.84 -19.47
N LYS A 313 4.93 -17.79 -19.85
CA LYS A 313 3.57 -17.54 -20.40
C LYS A 313 2.71 -16.54 -19.59
N SER A 314 2.98 -16.36 -18.30
CA SER A 314 2.29 -15.44 -17.38
C SER A 314 3.13 -14.27 -16.87
N ASP A 315 4.45 -14.31 -17.06
CA ASP A 315 5.38 -13.39 -16.40
C ASP A 315 5.86 -12.33 -17.39
N LYS A 316 6.02 -11.09 -16.93
CA LYS A 316 6.65 -10.05 -17.75
C LYS A 316 8.15 -10.31 -17.78
N TYR A 317 8.76 -10.13 -18.95
CA TYR A 317 10.22 -10.00 -19.04
C TYR A 317 10.62 -8.82 -18.18
N GLU A 318 11.58 -9.01 -17.28
CA GLU A 318 12.11 -7.94 -16.45
C GLU A 318 13.62 -8.04 -16.40
N ARG A 319 14.29 -6.93 -16.72
CA ARG A 319 15.73 -6.79 -16.63
C ARG A 319 16.05 -5.42 -16.07
N SER A 320 16.62 -5.38 -14.88
CA SER A 320 16.76 -4.15 -14.12
C SER A 320 17.91 -4.21 -13.12
N ILE A 321 18.35 -3.02 -12.71
CA ILE A 321 19.25 -2.80 -11.59
C ILE A 321 18.41 -2.17 -10.48
N ILE A 322 18.49 -2.75 -9.29
CA ILE A 322 17.71 -2.40 -8.11
C ILE A 322 18.64 -1.85 -7.03
N LEU A 323 18.34 -0.65 -6.58
CA LEU A 323 19.03 0.03 -5.49
C LEU A 323 18.06 0.21 -4.31
N VAL A 324 18.50 -0.10 -3.10
CA VAL A 324 17.77 0.20 -1.87
C VAL A 324 18.45 1.40 -1.22
N ARG A 325 17.72 2.51 -1.10
CA ARG A 325 18.26 3.77 -0.57
C ARG A 325 17.56 4.14 0.73
N ASP A 326 18.35 4.55 1.71
CA ASP A 326 17.87 5.18 2.94
C ASP A 326 17.71 6.67 2.73
N ASN A 327 16.56 7.21 3.12
CA ASN A 327 16.25 8.63 3.03
C ASN A 327 16.37 9.35 4.39
N ARG A 328 17.05 8.77 5.39
CA ARG A 328 17.30 9.36 6.72
C ARG A 328 17.73 10.83 6.66
N GLU A 329 18.61 11.20 5.74
CA GLU A 329 19.08 12.59 5.55
C GLU A 329 17.94 13.56 5.19
N SER A 330 16.88 13.06 4.55
CA SER A 330 15.70 13.84 4.19
C SER A 330 14.84 14.25 5.38
N PHE A 331 15.11 13.74 6.59
CA PHE A 331 14.41 14.09 7.82
C PHE A 331 15.19 15.04 8.73
N TYR A 332 16.38 15.51 8.32
CA TYR A 332 17.15 16.55 9.04
C TYR A 332 17.26 16.30 10.55
N LEU A 333 17.48 15.03 10.94
CA LEU A 333 17.48 14.62 12.34
C LEU A 333 18.56 15.36 13.13
N GLY A 334 18.22 15.80 14.35
CA GLY A 334 19.09 16.56 15.23
C GLY A 334 19.29 18.03 14.83
N GLN A 335 18.56 18.53 13.82
CA GLN A 335 18.59 19.93 13.41
C GLN A 335 17.43 20.74 14.04
N ASP A 336 17.01 21.84 13.40
CA ASP A 336 16.03 22.79 13.90
C ASP A 336 14.59 22.57 13.42
N LYS A 337 14.32 21.42 12.77
CA LYS A 337 12.98 21.02 12.31
C LYS A 337 12.54 19.74 13.02
N LYS A 338 11.27 19.68 13.41
CA LYS A 338 10.62 18.49 13.99
C LYS A 338 9.67 17.88 12.97
N PHE A 339 9.79 16.57 12.81
CA PHE A 339 9.00 15.78 11.86
C PHE A 339 7.93 14.96 12.58
N PHE A 340 6.74 15.01 12.00
CA PHE A 340 5.57 14.29 12.47
C PHE A 340 4.93 13.48 11.33
N VAL A 341 4.47 12.27 11.61
CA VAL A 341 3.81 11.40 10.64
C VAL A 341 2.43 11.01 11.15
N PHE A 342 1.41 11.21 10.32
CA PHE A 342 0.04 10.81 10.60
C PHE A 342 -0.31 9.59 9.75
N ASP A 343 -0.07 8.40 10.29
CA ASP A 343 -0.36 7.13 9.65
C ASP A 343 -0.98 6.18 10.67
N ALA A 344 -2.12 5.58 10.32
CA ALA A 344 -2.83 4.69 11.24
C ALA A 344 -2.08 3.39 11.49
N THR A 345 -1.25 3.00 10.52
CA THR A 345 -0.59 1.70 10.48
C THR A 345 0.86 1.78 10.95
N CYS A 346 1.32 2.90 11.52
CA CYS A 346 2.73 3.07 11.88
C CYS A 346 3.20 2.11 12.99
N ASP A 347 2.29 1.65 13.84
CA ASP A 347 2.55 0.66 14.89
C ASP A 347 2.65 -0.78 14.38
N ILE A 348 2.20 -1.04 13.15
CA ILE A 348 2.21 -2.37 12.54
C ILE A 348 3.09 -2.46 11.29
N ASP A 349 3.21 -1.40 10.48
CA ASP A 349 3.96 -1.41 9.23
C ASP A 349 5.48 -1.47 9.52
N PRO A 350 6.22 -2.48 9.02
CA PRO A 350 7.62 -2.66 9.35
C PRO A 350 8.52 -1.52 8.86
N ARG A 351 8.06 -0.65 7.96
CA ARG A 351 8.82 0.53 7.51
C ARG A 351 9.09 1.55 8.62
N TYR A 352 8.42 1.42 9.77
CA TYR A 352 8.63 2.26 10.95
C TYR A 352 9.61 1.67 11.97
N ASP A 353 10.19 0.49 11.71
CA ASP A 353 11.17 -0.18 12.59
C ASP A 353 12.56 0.48 12.48
N LEU A 354 12.63 1.78 12.77
CA LEU A 354 13.81 2.62 12.61
C LEU A 354 14.26 3.15 13.96
N ASP A 355 15.57 3.23 14.16
CA ASP A 355 16.18 3.76 15.38
C ASP A 355 15.83 5.23 15.65
N TYR A 356 15.33 5.95 14.65
CA TYR A 356 14.94 7.35 14.74
C TYR A 356 13.42 7.59 14.66
N VAL A 357 12.59 6.55 14.78
CA VAL A 357 11.13 6.69 14.82
C VAL A 357 10.63 6.50 16.25
N ASP A 358 9.72 7.38 16.67
CA ASP A 358 8.99 7.28 17.93
C ASP A 358 7.49 7.17 17.65
N ILE A 359 6.82 6.16 18.19
CA ILE A 359 5.42 5.85 17.89
C ILE A 359 4.55 6.22 19.08
N VAL A 360 3.66 7.19 18.85
CA VAL A 360 2.61 7.58 19.80
C VAL A 360 1.38 6.74 19.50
N SER A 361 1.11 5.76 20.37
CA SER A 361 -0.04 4.86 20.24
C SER A 361 -1.37 5.60 20.39
N GLY A 362 -2.29 5.33 19.46
CA GLY A 362 -3.66 5.83 19.50
C GLY A 362 -4.67 4.87 20.15
N GLU A 363 -4.23 3.73 20.68
CA GLU A 363 -5.12 2.63 21.09
C GLU A 363 -6.17 3.03 22.13
N LYS A 364 -5.83 3.87 23.10
CA LYS A 364 -6.77 4.33 24.13
C LYS A 364 -7.95 5.13 23.55
N TYR A 365 -7.74 5.77 22.39
CA TYR A 365 -8.75 6.49 21.63
C TYR A 365 -9.50 5.60 20.64
N ASN A 366 -9.44 4.28 20.77
CA ASN A 366 -10.30 3.39 19.99
C ASN A 366 -11.67 3.22 20.64
N LYS A 367 -12.68 3.03 19.81
CA LYS A 367 -14.03 2.62 20.20
C LYS A 367 -14.31 1.19 19.78
N PRO A 368 -15.19 0.47 20.51
CA PRO A 368 -15.68 -0.83 20.07
C PRO A 368 -16.17 -0.81 18.62
N LEU A 369 -15.85 -1.86 17.89
CA LEU A 369 -16.21 -2.10 16.50
C LEU A 369 -17.30 -3.16 16.46
N LYS A 370 -18.46 -2.82 15.91
CA LYS A 370 -19.52 -3.78 15.62
C LYS A 370 -19.18 -4.53 14.33
N MET A 371 -18.27 -5.49 14.44
CA MET A 371 -17.63 -6.12 13.28
C MET A 371 -17.52 -7.63 13.45
N THR A 372 -17.89 -8.37 12.40
CA THR A 372 -17.66 -9.81 12.29
C THR A 372 -16.70 -10.10 11.15
N ILE A 373 -15.64 -10.86 11.43
CA ILE A 373 -14.69 -11.34 10.43
C ILE A 373 -14.85 -12.86 10.30
N THR A 374 -15.35 -13.31 9.15
CA THR A 374 -15.49 -14.74 8.84
C THR A 374 -14.36 -15.19 7.92
N ASN A 375 -13.47 -16.04 8.46
CA ASN A 375 -12.38 -16.65 7.71
C ASN A 375 -12.86 -17.93 7.02
N VAL A 376 -13.01 -17.88 5.70
CA VAL A 376 -13.43 -19.02 4.86
C VAL A 376 -12.20 -19.76 4.34
N LYS A 377 -12.01 -21.00 4.80
CA LYS A 377 -10.81 -21.80 4.51
C LYS A 377 -10.72 -22.20 3.04
N MET A 378 -9.87 -21.54 2.26
CA MET A 378 -9.73 -21.78 0.82
C MET A 378 -8.33 -21.50 0.26
N ALA A 379 -7.90 -22.25 -0.76
CA ALA A 379 -6.64 -21.99 -1.45
C ALA A 379 -6.84 -20.88 -2.51
N THR A 380 -6.50 -19.65 -2.14
CA THR A 380 -6.78 -18.44 -2.94
C THR A 380 -5.52 -17.67 -3.33
N SER A 381 -4.34 -18.31 -3.32
CA SER A 381 -3.11 -17.63 -3.75
C SER A 381 -3.21 -17.16 -5.20
N LYS A 382 -2.49 -16.09 -5.54
CA LYS A 382 -2.42 -15.55 -6.91
C LYS A 382 -2.11 -16.63 -7.95
N ASN A 383 -1.18 -17.54 -7.65
CA ASN A 383 -0.81 -18.65 -8.54
C ASN A 383 -1.94 -19.69 -8.73
N VAL A 384 -2.79 -19.87 -7.73
CA VAL A 384 -3.93 -20.80 -7.81
C VAL A 384 -5.10 -20.14 -8.56
N LEU A 385 -5.43 -18.88 -8.27
CA LEU A 385 -6.59 -18.22 -8.85
C LEU A 385 -6.34 -17.59 -10.22
N CYS A 386 -5.13 -17.13 -10.54
CA CYS A 386 -4.84 -16.38 -11.78
C CYS A 386 -4.26 -17.24 -12.91
N ASN A 387 -4.12 -18.56 -12.74
CA ASN A 387 -3.46 -19.43 -13.73
C ASN A 387 -4.31 -19.81 -14.96
N GLY A 388 -5.57 -19.37 -15.03
CA GLY A 388 -6.47 -19.63 -16.16
C GLY A 388 -6.92 -21.09 -16.32
N LYS A 389 -6.63 -21.99 -15.37
CA LYS A 389 -7.10 -23.39 -15.42
C LYS A 389 -8.58 -23.48 -15.05
N LYS A 390 -9.27 -24.54 -15.49
CA LYS A 390 -10.68 -24.83 -15.16
C LYS A 390 -10.97 -24.70 -13.66
N GLN A 391 -10.07 -25.22 -12.82
CA GLN A 391 -10.21 -25.14 -11.35
C GLN A 391 -10.22 -23.71 -10.82
N SER A 392 -9.48 -22.79 -11.43
CA SER A 392 -9.48 -21.36 -11.06
C SER A 392 -10.86 -20.75 -11.27
N PHE A 393 -11.48 -21.01 -12.43
CA PHE A 393 -12.84 -20.54 -12.74
C PHE A 393 -13.90 -21.13 -11.80
N LEU A 394 -13.83 -22.44 -11.55
CA LEU A 394 -14.73 -23.10 -10.58
C LEU A 394 -14.62 -22.45 -9.20
N THR A 395 -13.38 -22.22 -8.74
CA THR A 395 -13.12 -21.60 -7.44
C THR A 395 -13.69 -20.18 -7.37
N THR A 396 -13.47 -19.34 -8.39
CA THR A 396 -14.03 -17.98 -8.40
C THR A 396 -15.56 -17.96 -8.46
N ASN A 397 -16.17 -18.88 -9.23
CA ASN A 397 -17.63 -18.95 -9.36
C ASN A 397 -18.28 -19.41 -8.05
N SER A 398 -17.72 -20.42 -7.37
CA SER A 398 -18.25 -20.85 -6.07
C SER A 398 -18.08 -19.79 -4.98
N ILE A 399 -17.00 -18.98 -5.02
CA ILE A 399 -16.89 -17.82 -4.12
C ILE A 399 -18.00 -16.81 -4.41
N ALA A 400 -18.26 -16.51 -5.69
CA ALA A 400 -19.33 -15.59 -6.08
C ALA A 400 -20.71 -16.10 -5.64
N ASN A 401 -21.03 -17.38 -5.87
CA ASN A 401 -22.27 -18.00 -5.43
C ASN A 401 -22.43 -17.99 -3.91
N TYR A 402 -21.38 -18.38 -3.18
CA TYR A 402 -21.34 -18.32 -1.72
C TYR A 402 -21.68 -16.91 -1.21
N LEU A 403 -21.03 -15.88 -1.77
CA LEU A 403 -21.26 -14.49 -1.37
C LEU A 403 -22.68 -14.02 -1.73
N LYS A 404 -23.19 -14.35 -2.92
CA LYS A 404 -24.56 -14.04 -3.35
C LYS A 404 -25.61 -14.59 -2.38
N ASN A 405 -25.44 -15.84 -1.96
CA ASN A 405 -26.33 -16.47 -0.99
C ASN A 405 -26.29 -15.74 0.37
N LYS A 406 -25.11 -15.29 0.82
CA LYS A 406 -24.96 -14.53 2.08
C LYS A 406 -25.53 -13.10 2.00
N ILE A 407 -25.56 -12.47 0.83
CA ILE A 407 -26.09 -11.10 0.66
C ILE A 407 -27.59 -11.02 0.33
N HIS A 408 -28.24 -12.12 -0.06
CA HIS A 408 -29.63 -12.13 -0.52
C HIS A 408 -30.67 -11.59 0.47
N HIS A 409 -30.38 -11.61 1.78
CA HIS A 409 -31.37 -11.25 2.82
C HIS A 409 -31.30 -9.80 3.34
N GLY A 410 -30.63 -8.86 2.65
CA GLY A 410 -30.55 -7.44 3.08
C GLY A 410 -31.55 -6.48 2.39
N ILE A 411 -31.71 -5.27 2.91
CA ILE A 411 -32.39 -4.12 2.25
C ILE A 411 -31.39 -2.96 2.13
N GLY A 412 -31.43 -2.20 1.02
CA GLY A 412 -30.66 -0.96 0.85
C GLY A 412 -29.13 -1.15 0.96
N LYS A 413 -28.48 -0.37 1.84
CA LYS A 413 -27.02 -0.39 2.06
C LYS A 413 -26.49 -1.78 2.47
N GLN A 414 -27.31 -2.61 3.11
CA GLN A 414 -26.93 -3.96 3.53
C GLN A 414 -26.81 -4.98 2.38
N ARG A 415 -27.27 -4.66 1.16
CA ARG A 415 -27.00 -5.48 -0.03
C ARG A 415 -25.67 -5.13 -0.71
N LYS A 416 -25.13 -3.93 -0.48
CA LYS A 416 -23.88 -3.49 -1.10
C LYS A 416 -22.71 -4.22 -0.44
N ILE A 417 -21.88 -4.85 -1.26
CA ILE A 417 -20.66 -5.54 -0.84
C ILE A 417 -19.49 -5.05 -1.68
N LEU A 418 -18.36 -4.75 -1.03
CA LEU A 418 -17.11 -4.48 -1.72
C LEU A 418 -16.30 -5.77 -1.88
N ILE A 419 -16.02 -6.16 -3.11
CA ILE A 419 -15.13 -7.30 -3.40
C ILE A 419 -13.71 -6.78 -3.62
N VAL A 420 -12.74 -7.27 -2.86
CA VAL A 420 -11.32 -6.93 -3.03
C VAL A 420 -10.55 -8.17 -3.44
N THR A 421 -9.84 -8.11 -4.58
CA THR A 421 -9.13 -9.28 -5.13
C THR A 421 -7.87 -8.89 -5.92
N TYR A 422 -7.25 -9.85 -6.62
CA TYR A 422 -6.13 -9.56 -7.53
C TYR A 422 -6.60 -8.85 -8.79
N SER A 423 -5.79 -7.94 -9.33
CA SER A 423 -6.13 -7.17 -10.55
C SER A 423 -6.52 -8.06 -11.74
N ASN A 424 -5.86 -9.20 -11.92
CA ASN A 424 -6.19 -10.19 -12.95
C ASN A 424 -7.60 -10.80 -12.84
N LEU A 425 -8.23 -10.71 -11.66
CA LEU A 425 -9.57 -11.27 -11.38
C LEU A 425 -10.66 -10.20 -11.37
N PHE A 426 -10.29 -8.92 -11.49
CA PHE A 426 -11.23 -7.80 -11.46
C PHE A 426 -12.42 -8.02 -12.41
N GLN A 427 -12.15 -8.27 -13.69
CA GLN A 427 -13.19 -8.48 -14.70
C GLN A 427 -14.06 -9.73 -14.47
N ARG A 428 -13.60 -10.70 -13.67
CA ARG A 428 -14.39 -11.89 -13.36
C ARG A 428 -15.44 -11.57 -12.30
N PHE A 429 -15.04 -10.89 -11.22
CA PHE A 429 -15.97 -10.51 -10.16
C PHE A 429 -16.85 -9.33 -10.55
N ASN A 430 -16.38 -8.43 -11.42
CA ASN A 430 -17.17 -7.28 -11.89
C ASN A 430 -18.37 -7.67 -12.77
N LYS A 431 -18.45 -8.93 -13.21
CA LYS A 431 -19.65 -9.48 -13.87
C LYS A 431 -20.76 -9.85 -12.88
N GLU A 432 -20.39 -10.10 -11.63
CA GLU A 432 -21.26 -10.67 -10.60
C GLU A 432 -21.59 -9.67 -9.49
N PHE A 433 -20.78 -8.61 -9.33
CA PHE A 433 -20.88 -7.61 -8.28
C PHE A 433 -20.62 -6.21 -8.83
N ASP A 434 -21.38 -5.22 -8.33
CA ASP A 434 -21.29 -3.83 -8.77
C ASP A 434 -20.03 -3.10 -8.28
N TYR A 435 -19.47 -3.55 -7.13
CA TYR A 435 -18.37 -2.88 -6.46
C TYR A 435 -17.20 -3.84 -6.27
N VAL A 436 -16.23 -3.72 -7.17
CA VAL A 436 -15.01 -4.52 -7.16
C VAL A 436 -13.80 -3.59 -7.13
N GLY A 437 -12.87 -3.88 -6.23
CA GLY A 437 -11.55 -3.28 -6.18
C GLY A 437 -10.47 -4.34 -6.26
N TYR A 438 -9.23 -3.90 -6.42
CA TYR A 438 -8.09 -4.81 -6.37
C TYR A 438 -6.97 -4.29 -5.47
N PHE A 439 -6.18 -5.22 -4.93
CA PHE A 439 -5.07 -4.92 -4.05
C PHE A 439 -4.13 -3.89 -4.67
N GLY A 440 -3.78 -2.85 -3.90
CA GLY A 440 -2.94 -1.73 -4.35
C GLY A 440 -3.68 -0.58 -5.07
N ASN A 441 -4.96 -0.71 -5.43
CA ASN A 441 -5.74 0.35 -6.08
C ASN A 441 -7.01 0.75 -5.32
N LEU A 442 -7.01 0.57 -4.00
CA LEU A 442 -8.07 1.08 -3.11
C LEU A 442 -7.68 2.41 -2.44
N LYS A 443 -6.46 2.91 -2.66
CA LYS A 443 -6.01 4.20 -2.12
C LYS A 443 -6.80 5.35 -2.73
N GLY A 444 -7.18 6.32 -1.90
CA GLY A 444 -7.87 7.55 -2.33
C GLY A 444 -9.40 7.47 -2.47
N PHE A 445 -10.00 6.28 -2.56
CA PHE A 445 -11.46 6.14 -2.69
C PHE A 445 -12.13 6.13 -1.30
N ASN A 446 -12.99 7.12 -1.03
CA ASN A 446 -13.87 7.16 0.15
C ASN A 446 -15.30 6.67 -0.17
N ASP A 447 -15.50 6.12 -1.38
CA ASP A 447 -16.81 5.78 -1.94
C ASP A 447 -17.52 4.65 -1.19
N PHE A 448 -16.78 3.89 -0.38
CA PHE A 448 -17.26 2.71 0.32
C PHE A 448 -17.53 2.95 1.81
N LYS A 449 -17.40 4.20 2.30
CA LYS A 449 -17.52 4.55 3.74
C LYS A 449 -18.88 4.23 4.37
N ASP A 450 -19.86 3.88 3.55
CA ASP A 450 -21.23 3.55 3.96
C ASP A 450 -21.53 2.05 3.82
N PHE A 451 -20.55 1.25 3.36
CA PHE A 451 -20.74 -0.16 3.10
C PHE A 451 -20.52 -0.95 4.38
N CYS A 452 -21.40 -1.91 4.64
CA CYS A 452 -21.29 -2.79 5.81
C CYS A 452 -20.73 -4.18 5.47
N LYS A 453 -20.38 -4.44 4.20
CA LYS A 453 -19.95 -5.76 3.75
C LYS A 453 -18.73 -5.69 2.86
N MET A 454 -17.78 -6.59 3.10
CA MET A 454 -16.59 -6.76 2.26
C MET A 454 -16.21 -8.22 2.11
N ALA A 455 -15.71 -8.60 0.93
CA ALA A 455 -15.04 -9.88 0.72
C ALA A 455 -13.59 -9.65 0.26
N HIS A 456 -12.64 -10.15 1.04
CA HIS A 456 -11.22 -10.14 0.73
C HIS A 456 -10.81 -11.49 0.12
N ILE A 457 -10.63 -11.55 -1.20
CA ILE A 457 -10.40 -12.78 -1.95
C ILE A 457 -8.91 -12.95 -2.23
N GLY A 458 -8.26 -13.79 -1.42
CA GLY A 458 -6.81 -13.90 -1.36
C GLY A 458 -6.19 -12.86 -0.43
N MET A 459 -4.87 -12.76 -0.44
CA MET A 459 -4.11 -11.73 0.28
C MET A 459 -3.06 -11.12 -0.65
N ASN A 460 -2.80 -9.82 -0.47
CA ASN A 460 -1.75 -9.14 -1.21
C ASN A 460 -0.39 -9.57 -0.66
N ARG A 461 0.39 -10.27 -1.50
CA ARG A 461 1.71 -10.77 -1.12
C ARG A 461 2.72 -10.42 -2.20
N TYR A 462 3.85 -9.88 -1.79
CA TYR A 462 4.99 -9.58 -2.65
C TYR A 462 5.92 -10.80 -2.77
N PRO A 463 6.82 -10.83 -3.77
CA PRO A 463 7.92 -11.80 -3.79
C PRO A 463 8.80 -11.69 -2.53
N PRO A 464 9.44 -12.77 -2.07
CA PRO A 464 10.34 -12.74 -0.90
C PRO A 464 11.41 -11.64 -0.95
N THR A 465 11.97 -11.37 -2.12
CA THR A 465 12.96 -10.30 -2.33
C THR A 465 12.42 -8.91 -2.00
N ALA A 466 11.14 -8.64 -2.25
CA ALA A 466 10.54 -7.35 -1.90
C ALA A 466 10.48 -7.15 -0.37
N TYR A 467 10.18 -8.22 0.39
CA TYR A 467 10.22 -8.16 1.86
C TYR A 467 11.65 -8.00 2.38
N PHE A 468 12.62 -8.61 1.70
CA PHE A 468 14.03 -8.38 2.00
C PHE A 468 14.43 -6.92 1.77
N TYR A 469 13.96 -6.27 0.70
CA TYR A 469 14.24 -4.84 0.47
C TYR A 469 13.61 -3.93 1.53
N ILE A 470 12.39 -4.25 1.99
CA ILE A 470 11.77 -3.53 3.11
C ILE A 470 12.62 -3.66 4.38
N TYR A 471 13.09 -4.89 4.68
CA TYR A 471 13.96 -5.16 5.82
C TYR A 471 15.30 -4.41 5.73
N CYS A 472 15.94 -4.44 4.55
CA CYS A 472 17.15 -3.64 4.24
C CYS A 472 16.93 -2.15 4.46
N GLY A 473 15.76 -1.62 4.08
CA GLY A 473 15.43 -0.21 4.28
C GLY A 473 15.43 0.23 5.74
N CYS A 474 15.23 -0.71 6.68
CA CYS A 474 15.31 -0.46 8.11
C CYS A 474 16.67 -0.87 8.71
N ASN A 475 17.44 -1.67 7.98
CA ASN A 475 18.70 -2.27 8.41
C ASN A 475 19.71 -2.19 7.25
N MET A 476 20.15 -0.97 6.94
CA MET A 476 21.02 -0.72 5.77
C MET A 476 22.36 -1.42 5.85
N ASP A 477 22.84 -1.77 7.05
CA ASP A 477 24.01 -2.61 7.25
C ASP A 477 23.87 -3.98 6.56
N ILE A 478 22.65 -4.55 6.55
CA ILE A 478 22.36 -5.82 5.87
C ILE A 478 22.45 -5.65 4.35
N TYR A 479 21.99 -4.52 3.82
CA TYR A 479 22.15 -4.19 2.41
C TYR A 479 23.63 -4.03 2.04
N HIS A 480 24.39 -3.31 2.86
CA HIS A 480 25.82 -3.06 2.60
C HIS A 480 26.67 -4.33 2.66
N LYS A 481 26.30 -5.34 3.47
CA LYS A 481 26.96 -6.66 3.47
C LYS A 481 26.94 -7.35 2.10
N LEU A 482 25.97 -7.02 1.22
CA LEU A 482 25.93 -7.58 -0.14
C LEU A 482 27.11 -7.12 -0.99
N LYS A 483 27.68 -5.94 -0.71
CA LYS A 483 28.84 -5.37 -1.42
C LYS A 483 30.10 -6.19 -1.22
N ASP A 484 30.20 -6.87 -0.08
CA ASP A 484 31.35 -7.69 0.29
C ASP A 484 31.25 -9.12 -0.26
N MET A 485 30.08 -9.50 -0.82
CA MET A 485 29.87 -10.80 -1.43
C MET A 485 30.40 -10.83 -2.86
N THR A 486 30.98 -11.96 -3.25
CA THR A 486 31.18 -12.29 -4.67
C THR A 486 29.84 -12.46 -5.39
N GLU A 487 29.85 -12.40 -6.73
CA GLU A 487 28.62 -12.59 -7.51
C GLU A 487 27.96 -13.96 -7.27
N GLU A 488 28.75 -15.03 -7.14
CA GLU A 488 28.20 -16.37 -6.87
C GLU A 488 27.68 -16.52 -5.43
N GLU A 489 28.33 -15.90 -4.45
CA GLU A 489 27.81 -15.84 -3.07
C GLU A 489 26.48 -15.09 -3.01
N SER A 490 26.40 -13.89 -3.59
CA SER A 490 25.17 -13.10 -3.60
C SER A 490 24.04 -13.78 -4.39
N LYS A 491 24.35 -14.46 -5.50
CA LYS A 491 23.39 -15.27 -6.26
C LYS A 491 22.84 -16.42 -5.44
N ASN A 492 23.69 -17.13 -4.68
CA ASN A 492 23.25 -18.20 -3.79
C ASN A 492 22.44 -17.66 -2.60
N PHE A 493 22.83 -16.51 -2.06
CA PHE A 493 22.06 -15.78 -1.06
C PHE A 493 20.64 -15.47 -1.55
N PHE A 494 20.47 -14.83 -2.71
CA PHE A 494 19.13 -14.52 -3.23
C PHE A 494 18.33 -15.75 -3.64
N LYS A 495 18.97 -16.86 -4.07
CA LYS A 495 18.29 -18.15 -4.24
C LYS A 495 17.72 -18.67 -2.92
N SER A 496 18.47 -18.54 -1.82
CA SER A 496 18.00 -18.94 -0.48
C SER A 496 16.81 -18.07 -0.02
N VAL A 497 16.85 -16.76 -0.25
CA VAL A 497 15.76 -15.82 0.06
C VAL A 497 14.50 -16.20 -0.73
N ASN A 498 14.63 -16.45 -2.04
CA ASN A 498 13.50 -16.81 -2.89
C ASN A 498 12.93 -18.21 -2.62
N SER A 499 13.75 -19.13 -2.11
CA SER A 499 13.34 -20.49 -1.78
C SER A 499 12.81 -20.64 -0.35
N ASN A 500 12.77 -19.53 0.41
CA ASN A 500 12.43 -19.49 1.83
C ASN A 500 13.37 -20.34 2.72
N LEU A 501 14.65 -20.40 2.36
CA LEU A 501 15.71 -21.16 3.06
C LEU A 501 16.82 -20.25 3.59
N SER A 502 16.63 -18.93 3.54
CA SER A 502 17.63 -17.97 4.03
C SER A 502 17.68 -17.94 5.55
N GLU A 503 18.82 -17.51 6.11
CA GLU A 503 18.96 -17.21 7.54
C GLU A 503 17.95 -16.15 8.02
N TYR A 504 17.48 -15.29 7.12
CA TYR A 504 16.50 -14.24 7.41
C TYR A 504 15.04 -14.73 7.36
N GLN A 505 14.78 -16.02 7.13
CA GLN A 505 13.42 -16.49 6.81
C GLN A 505 12.36 -16.07 7.83
N ASN A 506 12.63 -16.26 9.13
CA ASN A 506 11.71 -15.88 10.20
C ASN A 506 11.43 -14.37 10.23
N ILE A 507 12.46 -13.56 9.94
CA ILE A 507 12.37 -12.10 9.89
C ILE A 507 11.53 -11.70 8.68
N LEU A 508 11.80 -12.27 7.50
CA LEU A 508 11.05 -11.99 6.27
C LEU A 508 9.59 -12.40 6.38
N ASP A 509 9.29 -13.52 7.04
CA ASP A 509 7.91 -13.93 7.32
C ASP A 509 7.21 -12.94 8.25
N THR A 510 7.92 -12.43 9.26
CA THR A 510 7.39 -11.39 10.17
C THR A 510 7.10 -10.08 9.42
N VAL A 511 8.06 -9.60 8.61
CA VAL A 511 7.88 -8.41 7.76
C VAL A 511 6.70 -8.60 6.82
N MET A 512 6.59 -9.77 6.17
CA MET A 512 5.47 -10.11 5.30
C MET A 512 4.13 -10.04 6.02
N LEU A 513 4.01 -10.71 7.17
CA LEU A 513 2.77 -10.77 7.94
C LEU A 513 2.32 -9.38 8.41
N ARG A 514 3.27 -8.54 8.85
CA ARG A 514 3.01 -7.16 9.25
C ARG A 514 2.56 -6.27 8.08
N CYS A 515 3.19 -6.40 6.91
CA CYS A 515 2.71 -5.73 5.70
C CYS A 515 1.29 -6.18 5.31
N MET A 516 0.99 -7.47 5.41
CA MET A 516 -0.35 -8.00 5.11
C MET A 516 -1.40 -7.49 6.10
N LEU A 517 -1.06 -7.39 7.39
CA LEU A 517 -1.94 -6.82 8.41
C LEU A 517 -2.21 -5.33 8.14
N ALA A 518 -1.18 -4.55 7.80
CA ALA A 518 -1.33 -3.14 7.46
C ALA A 518 -2.23 -2.93 6.23
N ASP A 519 -2.05 -3.72 5.16
CA ASP A 519 -2.92 -3.67 3.97
C ASP A 519 -4.36 -4.08 4.33
N PHE A 520 -4.55 -5.13 5.14
CA PHE A 520 -5.86 -5.55 5.63
C PHE A 520 -6.55 -4.43 6.42
N GLU A 521 -5.87 -3.81 7.37
CA GLU A 521 -6.39 -2.68 8.17
C GLU A 521 -6.82 -1.52 7.27
N GLN A 522 -5.95 -1.08 6.35
CA GLN A 522 -6.27 -0.01 5.40
C GLN A 522 -7.49 -0.33 4.52
N ASN A 523 -7.67 -1.60 4.16
CA ASN A 523 -8.79 -2.04 3.33
C ASN A 523 -10.11 -2.08 4.12
N ILE A 524 -10.15 -2.68 5.32
CA ILE A 524 -11.41 -2.80 6.08
C ILE A 524 -11.92 -1.44 6.55
N PHE A 525 -11.02 -0.49 6.85
CA PHE A 525 -11.38 0.89 7.19
C PHE A 525 -11.74 1.76 5.96
N ARG A 526 -12.04 1.13 4.83
CA ARG A 526 -12.82 1.75 3.74
C ARG A 526 -14.32 1.66 3.97
N LEU A 527 -14.77 0.75 4.84
CA LEU A 527 -16.17 0.47 5.14
C LEU A 527 -16.74 1.44 6.20
N ALA A 528 -18.00 1.20 6.61
CA ALA A 528 -18.71 1.93 7.65
C ALA A 528 -17.95 2.02 8.98
N ILE A 529 -17.11 1.03 9.31
CA ILE A 529 -16.25 1.09 10.51
C ILE A 529 -15.26 2.26 10.50
N ARG A 530 -15.03 2.93 9.36
CA ARG A 530 -14.25 4.17 9.32
C ARG A 530 -14.94 5.29 10.10
N ASN A 531 -16.26 5.33 10.09
CA ASN A 531 -17.02 6.35 10.80
C ASN A 531 -16.89 6.07 12.30
N TYR A 532 -16.40 7.05 13.05
CA TYR A 532 -16.03 6.88 14.45
C TYR A 532 -17.25 6.54 15.34
N GLY A 533 -18.42 7.08 15.00
CA GLY A 533 -19.71 6.78 15.62
C GLY A 533 -20.51 5.63 14.99
N ASN A 534 -19.91 4.78 14.15
CA ASN A 534 -20.64 3.70 13.47
C ASN A 534 -21.30 2.72 14.46
N THR A 535 -22.60 2.51 14.28
CA THR A 535 -23.40 1.51 15.02
C THR A 535 -23.82 0.32 14.17
N ASP A 536 -23.57 0.35 12.86
CA ASP A 536 -23.98 -0.69 11.93
C ASP A 536 -23.12 -1.96 12.07
N ASP A 537 -23.73 -3.13 11.89
CA ASP A 537 -23.04 -4.42 11.84
C ASP A 537 -22.25 -4.55 10.54
N VAL A 538 -20.91 -4.55 10.65
CA VAL A 538 -20.02 -4.72 9.51
C VAL A 538 -19.53 -6.16 9.43
N HIS A 539 -19.69 -6.78 8.27
CA HIS A 539 -19.26 -8.17 8.01
C HIS A 539 -18.16 -8.20 6.96
N ILE A 540 -17.00 -8.75 7.32
CA ILE A 540 -15.88 -8.98 6.42
C ILE A 540 -15.70 -10.49 6.25
N TRP A 541 -15.81 -10.96 5.00
CA TRP A 541 -15.38 -12.31 4.64
C TRP A 541 -13.94 -12.27 4.14
N THR A 542 -13.11 -13.19 4.61
CA THR A 542 -11.76 -13.38 4.08
C THR A 542 -11.66 -14.79 3.50
N PHE A 543 -11.04 -14.91 2.33
CA PHE A 543 -10.88 -16.20 1.66
C PHE A 543 -9.39 -16.48 1.53
N TYR A 544 -8.86 -17.32 2.42
CA TYR A 544 -7.48 -17.83 2.38
C TYR A 544 -7.35 -19.11 3.21
N ASN A 545 -6.22 -19.81 3.07
CA ASN A 545 -6.02 -21.11 3.71
C ASN A 545 -5.49 -20.92 5.13
N ASN A 546 -6.36 -20.55 6.06
CA ASN A 546 -6.05 -20.40 7.49
C ASN A 546 -5.48 -21.68 8.17
N GLY A 547 -5.44 -22.82 7.47
CA GLY A 547 -4.79 -24.04 7.95
C GLY A 547 -3.29 -24.14 7.70
N SER A 548 -2.68 -23.24 6.91
CA SER A 548 -1.21 -23.18 6.77
C SER A 548 -0.59 -22.27 7.82
N ASP A 549 0.62 -22.57 8.28
CA ASP A 549 1.30 -21.84 9.37
C ASP A 549 1.31 -20.32 9.18
N VAL A 550 1.68 -19.84 7.99
CA VAL A 550 1.70 -18.40 7.66
C VAL A 550 0.32 -17.76 7.86
N TYR A 551 -0.72 -18.32 7.27
CA TYR A 551 -2.07 -17.74 7.37
C TYR A 551 -2.73 -17.95 8.72
N LYS A 552 -2.32 -18.97 9.48
CA LYS A 552 -2.70 -19.14 10.88
C LYS A 552 -2.11 -18.01 11.71
N ALA A 553 -0.83 -17.69 11.53
CA ALA A 553 -0.17 -16.56 12.18
C ALA A 553 -0.84 -15.23 11.82
N LEU A 554 -1.18 -15.01 10.54
CA LEU A 554 -1.94 -13.83 10.11
C LEU A 554 -3.31 -13.74 10.79
N SER A 555 -4.05 -14.86 10.87
CA SER A 555 -5.37 -14.90 11.52
C SER A 555 -5.25 -14.50 12.99
N SER A 556 -4.23 -15.02 13.69
CA SER A 556 -3.92 -14.65 15.07
C SER A 556 -3.60 -13.18 15.22
N MET A 557 -2.75 -12.60 14.34
CA MET A 557 -2.44 -11.16 14.38
C MET A 557 -3.68 -10.28 14.16
N ILE A 558 -4.59 -10.67 13.26
CA ILE A 558 -5.86 -9.94 13.04
C ILE A 558 -6.76 -10.07 14.28
N GLU A 559 -6.85 -11.25 14.88
CA GLU A 559 -7.59 -11.46 16.13
C GLU A 559 -7.06 -10.59 17.27
N ASP A 560 -5.75 -10.63 17.51
CA ASP A 560 -5.10 -9.84 18.56
C ASP A 560 -5.32 -8.34 18.34
N ARG A 561 -5.33 -7.88 17.08
CA ARG A 561 -5.58 -6.48 16.73
C ARG A 561 -7.01 -6.02 17.00
N TYR A 562 -8.03 -6.84 16.73
CA TYR A 562 -9.43 -6.36 16.70
C TYR A 562 -10.35 -6.94 17.77
N LYS A 563 -10.02 -8.09 18.36
CA LYS A 563 -10.81 -8.70 19.43
C LYS A 563 -10.90 -7.82 20.69
N PRO A 564 -9.86 -7.08 21.12
CA PRO A 564 -9.97 -6.11 22.22
C PRO A 564 -11.00 -5.01 21.96
N TYR A 565 -11.31 -4.74 20.69
CA TYR A 565 -12.29 -3.76 20.26
C TYR A 565 -13.66 -4.38 19.95
N GLY A 566 -13.94 -5.61 20.39
CA GLY A 566 -15.27 -6.23 20.28
C GLY A 566 -15.56 -6.90 18.93
N ALA A 567 -14.56 -7.06 18.06
CA ALA A 567 -14.75 -7.81 16.83
C ALA A 567 -14.97 -9.31 17.11
N VAL A 568 -15.91 -9.91 16.37
CA VAL A 568 -16.24 -11.34 16.44
C VAL A 568 -15.57 -12.07 15.28
N PHE A 569 -15.01 -13.25 15.57
CA PHE A 569 -14.31 -14.06 14.58
C PHE A 569 -15.02 -15.39 14.37
N GLU A 570 -15.25 -15.72 13.10
CA GLU A 570 -15.86 -16.97 12.67
C GLU A 570 -14.95 -17.71 11.71
N TYR A 571 -15.04 -19.03 11.72
CA TYR A 571 -14.24 -19.90 10.89
C TYR A 571 -15.16 -20.86 10.14
N GLU A 572 -15.21 -20.71 8.82
CA GLU A 572 -15.98 -21.60 7.94
C GLU A 572 -15.03 -22.46 7.11
N ASP A 573 -15.44 -23.70 6.83
CA ASP A 573 -14.70 -24.57 5.91
C ASP A 573 -14.92 -24.13 4.44
N THR A 574 -14.18 -24.72 3.51
CA THR A 574 -14.39 -24.50 2.07
C THR A 574 -15.88 -24.69 1.71
N PRO A 575 -16.51 -23.83 0.87
CA PRO A 575 -17.89 -24.04 0.42
C PRO A 575 -18.12 -25.44 -0.16
N GLU A 576 -19.29 -26.02 0.12
CA GLU A 576 -19.62 -27.42 -0.20
C GLU A 576 -19.44 -27.76 -1.69
N GLU A 577 -19.87 -26.87 -2.58
CA GLU A 577 -19.68 -27.01 -4.04
C GLU A 577 -18.21 -27.33 -4.39
N LEU A 578 -17.27 -26.63 -3.76
CA LEU A 578 -15.84 -26.83 -4.00
C LEU A 578 -15.28 -28.06 -3.30
N GLN A 579 -15.87 -28.46 -2.16
CA GLN A 579 -15.51 -29.71 -1.51
C GLN A 579 -15.93 -30.91 -2.37
N ILE A 580 -17.12 -30.86 -2.98
CA ILE A 580 -17.61 -31.85 -3.94
C ILE A 580 -16.72 -31.88 -5.19
N GLU A 581 -16.41 -30.73 -5.79
CA GLU A 581 -15.52 -30.64 -6.96
C GLU A 581 -14.09 -31.17 -6.67
N LYS A 582 -13.54 -30.93 -5.48
CA LYS A 582 -12.26 -31.52 -5.07
C LYS A 582 -12.31 -33.05 -5.04
N ILE A 583 -13.43 -33.64 -4.62
CA ILE A 583 -13.61 -35.10 -4.66
C ILE A 583 -13.67 -35.57 -6.12
N LYS A 584 -14.43 -34.88 -6.98
CA LYS A 584 -14.53 -35.20 -8.41
C LYS A 584 -13.19 -35.17 -9.15
N ASN A 585 -12.31 -34.24 -8.79
CA ASN A 585 -11.00 -34.08 -9.45
C ASN A 585 -9.85 -34.88 -8.80
N ARG A 586 -10.13 -35.67 -7.74
CA ARG A 586 -9.10 -36.44 -7.03
C ARG A 586 -8.54 -37.55 -7.95
N LYS A 587 -7.21 -37.63 -8.05
CA LYS A 587 -6.55 -38.73 -8.78
C LYS A 587 -6.95 -40.08 -8.15
N PRO A 588 -7.54 -41.01 -8.92
CA PRO A 588 -7.86 -42.34 -8.42
C PRO A 588 -6.57 -43.12 -8.02
N PRO A 589 -6.68 -44.08 -7.09
CA PRO A 589 -5.61 -45.04 -6.83
C PRO A 589 -5.21 -45.79 -8.11
N GLU A 590 -3.96 -46.26 -8.16
CA GLU A 590 -3.41 -47.01 -9.29
C GLU A 590 -4.31 -48.21 -9.65
N GLY A 591 -4.59 -48.39 -10.94
CA GLY A 591 -5.51 -49.42 -11.45
C GLY A 591 -7.01 -49.11 -11.33
N LYS A 592 -7.43 -47.97 -10.75
CA LYS A 592 -8.85 -47.58 -10.68
C LYS A 592 -9.19 -46.38 -11.58
N LYS A 593 -10.37 -46.41 -12.20
CA LYS A 593 -10.90 -45.27 -12.98
C LYS A 593 -11.45 -44.14 -12.10
N MET A 594 -12.00 -44.47 -10.93
CA MET A 594 -12.61 -43.53 -9.97
C MET A 594 -12.40 -44.04 -8.54
N THR A 595 -12.33 -43.11 -7.59
CA THR A 595 -12.46 -43.37 -6.14
C THR A 595 -13.91 -43.73 -5.79
N ASN A 596 -14.11 -44.38 -4.63
CA ASN A 596 -15.46 -44.73 -4.18
C ASN A 596 -16.32 -43.48 -3.94
N ALA A 597 -15.74 -42.40 -3.43
CA ALA A 597 -16.46 -41.14 -3.23
C ALA A 597 -16.88 -40.49 -4.55
N GLN A 598 -16.03 -40.55 -5.59
CA GLN A 598 -16.38 -40.09 -6.93
C GLN A 598 -17.56 -40.88 -7.51
N LYS A 599 -17.56 -42.21 -7.37
CA LYS A 599 -18.67 -43.05 -7.83
C LYS A 599 -20.00 -42.65 -7.20
N ILE A 600 -20.00 -42.43 -5.89
CA ILE A 600 -21.19 -42.02 -5.13
C ILE A 600 -21.71 -40.67 -5.62
N ILE A 601 -20.85 -39.67 -5.74
CA ILE A 601 -21.24 -38.31 -6.17
C ILE A 601 -21.78 -38.35 -7.61
N SER A 602 -21.06 -38.98 -8.54
CA SER A 602 -21.50 -39.05 -9.94
C SER A 602 -22.83 -39.79 -10.11
N TRP A 603 -23.10 -40.81 -9.30
CA TRP A 603 -24.39 -41.49 -9.32
C TRP A 603 -25.52 -40.59 -8.81
N CYS A 604 -25.30 -39.87 -7.70
CA CYS A 604 -26.31 -38.96 -7.14
C CYS A 604 -26.65 -37.81 -8.11
N GLU A 605 -25.66 -37.27 -8.84
CA GLU A 605 -25.88 -36.19 -9.81
C GLU A 605 -26.65 -36.62 -11.07
N GLN A 606 -26.73 -37.92 -11.34
CA GLN A 606 -27.51 -38.48 -12.45
C GLN A 606 -28.98 -38.72 -12.08
N GLN A 607 -29.33 -38.57 -10.80
CA GLN A 607 -30.70 -38.77 -10.35
C GLN A 607 -31.52 -37.49 -10.44
N GLU A 608 -32.83 -37.62 -10.61
CA GLU A 608 -33.74 -36.48 -10.58
C GLU A 608 -33.84 -35.89 -9.16
N HIS A 609 -33.87 -34.56 -9.07
CA HIS A 609 -34.06 -33.85 -7.81
C HIS A 609 -35.37 -34.28 -7.13
N GLY A 610 -35.29 -34.67 -5.86
CA GLY A 610 -36.42 -35.17 -5.09
C GLY A 610 -36.71 -36.67 -5.24
N ALA A 611 -35.98 -37.40 -6.09
CA ALA A 611 -36.14 -38.85 -6.24
C ALA A 611 -35.76 -39.60 -4.95
N VAL A 612 -36.57 -40.59 -4.57
CA VAL A 612 -36.30 -41.44 -3.40
C VAL A 612 -35.66 -42.75 -3.86
N PHE A 613 -34.51 -43.09 -3.29
CA PHE A 613 -33.76 -44.29 -3.62
C PHE A 613 -33.45 -45.14 -2.37
N LYS A 614 -33.27 -46.44 -2.57
CA LYS A 614 -32.80 -47.36 -1.53
C LYS A 614 -31.28 -47.48 -1.61
N ILE A 615 -30.60 -47.58 -0.48
CA ILE A 615 -29.13 -47.73 -0.45
C ILE A 615 -28.65 -48.92 -1.29
N SER A 616 -29.41 -50.01 -1.34
CA SER A 616 -29.06 -51.19 -2.15
C SER A 616 -28.99 -50.88 -3.64
N THR A 617 -29.82 -49.95 -4.14
CA THR A 617 -29.81 -49.50 -5.53
C THR A 617 -28.50 -48.79 -5.85
N LEU A 618 -28.11 -47.82 -5.02
CA LEU A 618 -26.82 -47.13 -5.16
C LEU A 618 -25.64 -48.10 -5.10
N LEU A 619 -25.65 -49.07 -4.16
CA LEU A 619 -24.56 -50.04 -4.03
C LEU A 619 -24.44 -50.93 -5.28
N SER A 620 -25.57 -51.38 -5.83
CA SER A 620 -25.65 -52.15 -7.07
C SER A 620 -25.08 -51.36 -8.25
N ASP A 621 -25.59 -50.15 -8.47
CA ASP A 621 -25.27 -49.34 -9.65
C ASP A 621 -23.83 -48.82 -9.63
N THR A 622 -23.28 -48.56 -8.45
CA THR A 622 -21.88 -48.10 -8.30
C THR A 622 -20.87 -49.26 -8.18
N GLY A 623 -21.35 -50.49 -8.02
CA GLY A 623 -20.54 -51.67 -7.73
C GLY A 623 -19.77 -51.57 -6.41
N LEU A 624 -20.33 -50.90 -5.41
CA LEU A 624 -19.72 -50.74 -4.09
C LEU A 624 -20.26 -51.78 -3.11
N SER A 625 -19.37 -52.38 -2.31
CA SER A 625 -19.82 -53.19 -1.17
C SER A 625 -20.35 -52.31 -0.03
N ASN A 626 -21.26 -52.84 0.78
CA ASN A 626 -21.79 -52.11 1.94
C ASN A 626 -20.68 -51.70 2.93
N ASN A 627 -19.66 -52.54 3.12
CA ASN A 627 -18.52 -52.23 3.99
C ASN A 627 -17.71 -51.06 3.41
N THR A 628 -17.41 -51.10 2.11
CA THR A 628 -16.69 -50.03 1.41
C THR A 628 -17.46 -48.71 1.43
N PHE A 629 -18.78 -48.75 1.30
CA PHE A 629 -19.64 -47.57 1.45
C PHE A 629 -19.58 -46.99 2.87
N LYS A 630 -19.72 -47.83 3.90
CA LYS A 630 -19.61 -47.42 5.31
C LYS A 630 -18.25 -46.80 5.61
N GLU A 631 -17.16 -47.39 5.12
CA GLU A 631 -15.80 -46.85 5.26
C GLU A 631 -15.64 -45.52 4.52
N THR A 632 -16.17 -45.39 3.30
CA THR A 632 -16.14 -44.15 2.53
C THR A 632 -16.90 -43.05 3.25
N ARG A 633 -18.06 -43.34 3.83
CA ARG A 633 -18.84 -42.40 4.64
C ARG A 633 -18.15 -42.05 5.97
N LYS A 634 -17.35 -42.96 6.54
CA LYS A 634 -16.58 -42.70 7.77
C LYS A 634 -15.37 -41.80 7.50
N SER A 635 -14.69 -42.03 6.38
CA SER A 635 -13.45 -41.35 6.01
C SER A 635 -13.65 -40.05 5.22
N ASN A 636 -14.83 -39.83 4.63
CA ASN A 636 -15.16 -38.62 3.88
C ASN A 636 -16.34 -37.88 4.52
N SER A 637 -16.06 -36.75 5.16
CA SER A 637 -17.04 -35.92 5.87
C SER A 637 -18.14 -35.37 4.94
N ILE A 638 -17.83 -35.12 3.67
CA ILE A 638 -18.79 -34.58 2.68
C ILE A 638 -19.83 -35.63 2.33
N ILE A 639 -19.39 -36.85 2.01
CA ILE A 639 -20.30 -37.97 1.77
C ILE A 639 -21.15 -38.25 3.01
N LYS A 640 -20.56 -38.13 4.22
CA LYS A 640 -21.32 -38.26 5.46
C LYS A 640 -22.42 -37.22 5.59
N LYS A 641 -22.11 -35.95 5.32
CA LYS A 641 -23.06 -34.83 5.40
C LYS A 641 -24.17 -34.97 4.36
N MET A 642 -23.79 -35.19 3.10
CA MET A 642 -24.72 -35.42 1.99
C MET A 642 -25.75 -36.51 2.32
N PHE A 643 -25.32 -37.67 2.81
CA PHE A 643 -26.24 -38.74 3.19
C PHE A 643 -27.05 -38.47 4.47
N ASN A 644 -26.61 -37.55 5.33
CA ASN A 644 -27.41 -37.14 6.48
C ASN A 644 -28.56 -36.22 6.05
N GLU A 645 -28.31 -35.33 5.09
CA GLU A 645 -29.31 -34.43 4.50
C GLU A 645 -30.33 -35.17 3.63
N MET A 646 -29.88 -36.21 2.92
CA MET A 646 -30.77 -37.06 2.12
C MET A 646 -31.63 -38.03 2.95
N LYS A 647 -31.51 -38.07 4.29
CA LYS A 647 -32.29 -39.04 5.09
C LYS A 647 -33.78 -38.81 4.96
N THR A 648 -34.52 -39.91 4.82
CA THR A 648 -35.99 -39.91 4.95
C THR A 648 -36.42 -40.51 6.27
N GLU A 649 -37.70 -40.40 6.61
CA GLU A 649 -38.29 -41.08 7.78
C GLU A 649 -38.19 -42.61 7.68
N LYS A 650 -38.08 -43.16 6.47
CA LYS A 650 -37.98 -44.59 6.23
C LYS A 650 -36.52 -45.05 6.23
N GLN A 651 -36.16 -45.90 7.18
CA GLN A 651 -34.79 -46.40 7.33
C GLN A 651 -34.28 -47.08 6.05
N GLY A 652 -33.11 -46.66 5.58
CA GLY A 652 -32.47 -47.20 4.38
C GLY A 652 -32.93 -46.57 3.06
N TYR A 653 -33.86 -45.62 3.12
CA TYR A 653 -34.31 -44.80 1.99
C TYR A 653 -33.80 -43.37 2.12
N TYR A 654 -33.36 -42.83 0.99
CA TYR A 654 -32.75 -41.52 0.88
C TYR A 654 -33.43 -40.73 -0.23
N LYS A 655 -33.56 -39.42 -0.07
CA LYS A 655 -34.14 -38.52 -1.06
C LYS A 655 -33.04 -37.63 -1.63
N ILE A 656 -32.93 -37.58 -2.96
CA ILE A 656 -32.03 -36.66 -3.66
C ILE A 656 -32.49 -35.24 -3.34
N GLY A 657 -31.56 -34.46 -2.79
CA GLY A 657 -31.79 -33.05 -2.46
C GLY A 657 -31.59 -32.13 -3.64
#